data_AF-A0A450WEH6-F1
#
_entry.id   AF-A0A450WEH6-F1
#
_cell.length_a   1.000
_cell.length_b   1.000
_cell.length_c   1.000
_cell.angle_alpha   90.00
_cell.angle_beta   90.00
_cell.angle_gamma   90.00
#
_symmetry.space_group_name_H-M   'P 1'
#
loop_
_entity.id
_entity.type
_entity.pdbx_description
1 polymer ?
#
loop_
_entity_poly.entity_id
_entity_poly.type
_entity_poly.pdbx_seq_one_letter_code
_entity_poly.pdbx_strand_id
1 'polypeptide(L)'
;MTKHALLIGVSEYTPDFKHLPAAVRDAAAFRALLRDPKLGGFAASHVTLLGNPARQEMEIAIESLFADRHRDDLVFLFFSGHGVKDYDDPLGRVYFAARDTRKTPNGRLRIATAVAAATIHGYMEDSRARRQVIVLDSCFSGAFPQGLSVKDDGKVDIRNQLGGEGRAVLTSSSALQYSYQQDDENLSLYTRFLIQGIETGEADADKDGIISAGEWHAYAKREVQAIRPAMAPEFYPGREGYAIHVARVPPTMTPTSDAHGPAVATSGDPGEAYRQEVAYLVHQGKGKISIVDRIVLDELRDEFGLDAAMAEIMEEQVLAPYRKAREEHRQRRQRYARLLRRLLEHQGGELDKTARATLGRQRERLELGEKDAEAIETGIREELARKREQEQQYGQALRELMQGKEFLLPDELRERLSRIRQGVDLPEEAIGRLHADMNKAPLEPGQPFRDRLKDGSLGPSMIVIPAGKFLMGSPEGEAGRFDQEGPQHEVIFANPFALGRGAVMVGEFRAFVEATDYRTQAEEGKGCFVWNRDEGKWERRKDCNWQSPGFQQDDHHPVVGITWNDAMEYVAWLREQTGENYRLPSEAEWEYAARAGTTTPFSTGECIHTDQANYDGSRDDYADCGASTGVWREKTVPVGSLPANPWGLHEVHGNVDEWTADCWHGNYRDAPTDGSAWDKGNRGDCSWRVVRGGGWVDEPGGLRSAFRLGGNPDFAFSSIGFRLARGL
;
A
#
# COMPACT_ATOMS: atom_id res chain seq x y z
N MET A 1 12.60 25.69 -42.18
CA MET A 1 12.06 25.69 -40.81
C MET A 1 11.30 26.98 -40.62
N THR A 2 9.97 26.92 -40.67
CA THR A 2 9.12 28.07 -40.39
C THR A 2 8.79 28.07 -38.90
N LYS A 3 8.78 29.24 -38.26
CA LYS A 3 8.44 29.37 -36.84
C LYS A 3 7.06 30.02 -36.71
N HIS A 4 6.17 29.40 -35.94
CA HIS A 4 4.81 29.84 -35.70
C HIS A 4 4.57 29.99 -34.20
N ALA A 5 4.00 31.13 -33.78
CA ALA A 5 3.74 31.43 -32.38
C ALA A 5 2.33 31.93 -32.14
N LEU A 6 1.72 31.44 -31.06
CA LEU A 6 0.50 31.98 -30.47
C LEU A 6 0.79 32.37 -29.02
N LEU A 7 0.50 33.63 -28.71
CA LEU A 7 0.77 34.24 -27.41
C LEU A 7 -0.57 34.69 -26.83
N ILE A 8 -1.02 34.03 -25.77
CA ILE A 8 -2.30 34.29 -25.12
C ILE A 8 -2.03 34.90 -23.76
N GLY A 9 -2.58 36.08 -23.51
CA GLY A 9 -2.57 36.73 -22.21
C GLY A 9 -4.00 37.03 -21.75
N VAL A 10 -4.39 36.54 -20.58
CA VAL A 10 -5.72 36.80 -19.99
C VAL A 10 -5.54 37.54 -18.66
N SER A 11 -5.65 38.86 -18.73
CA SER A 11 -5.58 39.76 -17.58
C SER A 11 -6.95 40.08 -16.99
N GLU A 12 -7.99 39.99 -17.81
CA GLU A 12 -9.36 40.31 -17.46
C GLU A 12 -10.26 39.09 -17.50
N TYR A 13 -11.00 38.91 -16.41
CA TYR A 13 -11.97 37.84 -16.25
C TYR A 13 -13.29 38.43 -15.79
N THR A 14 -14.34 37.68 -16.03
CA THR A 14 -15.61 37.90 -15.33
C THR A 14 -15.48 37.62 -13.83
N PRO A 15 -16.41 38.10 -12.97
CA PRO A 15 -16.18 38.31 -11.53
C PRO A 15 -15.70 37.11 -10.70
N ASP A 16 -15.74 35.91 -11.27
CA ASP A 16 -15.40 34.65 -10.63
C ASP A 16 -13.88 34.42 -10.48
N PHE A 17 -13.03 35.25 -11.09
CA PHE A 17 -11.57 35.15 -11.05
C PHE A 17 -10.88 36.49 -10.77
N LYS A 18 -9.75 36.45 -10.06
CA LYS A 18 -8.92 37.63 -9.82
C LYS A 18 -8.25 38.07 -11.13
N HIS A 19 -8.25 39.38 -11.40
CA HIS A 19 -7.50 39.96 -12.52
C HIS A 19 -5.98 39.71 -12.39
N LEU A 20 -5.31 39.49 -13.53
CA LEU A 20 -3.87 39.25 -13.65
C LEU A 20 -3.24 40.32 -14.55
N PRO A 21 -2.99 41.54 -14.02
CA PRO A 21 -2.65 42.70 -14.86
C PRO A 21 -1.41 42.52 -15.73
N ALA A 22 -0.46 41.64 -15.37
CA ALA A 22 0.72 41.38 -16.20
C ALA A 22 0.45 40.43 -17.38
N ALA A 23 -0.61 39.62 -17.40
CA ALA A 23 -0.74 38.51 -18.35
C ALA A 23 -0.72 38.95 -19.83
N VAL A 24 -1.43 40.03 -20.16
CA VAL A 24 -1.40 40.61 -21.52
C VAL A 24 -0.04 41.25 -21.82
N ARG A 25 0.64 41.82 -20.82
CA ARG A 25 1.98 42.41 -20.96
C ARG A 25 3.04 41.33 -21.17
N ASP A 26 2.94 40.20 -20.47
CA ASP A 26 3.80 39.03 -20.62
C ASP A 26 3.73 38.51 -22.07
N ALA A 27 2.52 38.33 -22.59
CA ALA A 27 2.31 37.90 -23.98
C ALA A 27 2.82 38.93 -25.00
N ALA A 28 2.67 40.23 -24.72
CA ALA A 28 3.21 41.30 -25.57
C ALA A 28 4.74 41.35 -25.54
N ALA A 29 5.37 41.10 -24.38
CA ALA A 29 6.82 41.08 -24.24
C ALA A 29 7.44 39.89 -24.99
N PHE A 30 6.82 38.70 -24.89
CA PHE A 30 7.20 37.56 -25.73
C PHE A 30 7.04 37.85 -27.22
N ARG A 31 6.00 38.58 -27.63
CA ARG A 31 5.81 38.96 -29.04
C ARG A 31 6.98 39.80 -29.55
N ALA A 32 7.47 40.73 -28.75
CA ALA A 32 8.61 41.57 -29.11
C ALA A 32 9.87 40.71 -29.27
N LEU A 33 10.16 39.86 -28.26
CA LEU A 33 11.32 38.96 -28.24
C LEU A 33 11.33 37.99 -29.44
N LEU A 34 10.21 37.33 -29.71
CA LEU A 34 10.13 36.33 -30.77
C LEU A 34 10.27 36.93 -32.16
N ARG A 35 9.81 38.17 -32.36
CA ARG A 35 9.91 38.87 -33.65
C ARG A 35 11.29 39.47 -33.92
N ASP A 36 12.14 39.59 -32.90
CA ASP A 36 13.50 40.08 -33.08
C ASP A 36 14.29 39.10 -33.97
N PRO A 37 14.79 39.52 -35.15
CA PRO A 37 15.54 38.65 -36.07
C PRO A 37 16.84 38.09 -35.48
N LYS A 38 17.43 38.75 -34.47
CA LYS A 38 18.68 38.35 -33.83
C LYS A 38 18.45 37.35 -32.69
N LEU A 39 17.25 37.34 -32.10
CA LEU A 39 16.89 36.47 -30.98
C LEU A 39 15.96 35.35 -31.43
N GLY A 40 14.64 35.60 -31.46
CA GLY A 40 13.63 34.60 -31.77
C GLY A 40 13.47 34.28 -33.26
N GLY A 41 13.62 35.27 -34.14
CA GLY A 41 13.58 35.10 -35.60
C GLY A 41 12.24 34.61 -36.17
N PHE A 42 11.12 34.87 -35.50
CA PHE A 42 9.78 34.56 -36.02
C PHE A 42 9.32 35.66 -36.98
N ALA A 43 8.79 35.27 -38.14
CA ALA A 43 8.17 36.23 -39.05
C ALA A 43 6.97 36.91 -38.38
N ALA A 44 6.82 38.23 -38.53
CA ALA A 44 5.74 38.98 -37.91
C ALA A 44 4.33 38.45 -38.31
N SER A 45 4.17 37.90 -39.51
CA SER A 45 2.95 37.26 -40.00
C SER A 45 2.62 35.93 -39.32
N HIS A 46 3.58 35.33 -38.61
CA HIS A 46 3.44 34.02 -37.95
C HIS A 46 3.44 34.12 -36.42
N VAL A 47 3.35 35.33 -35.85
CA VAL A 47 3.23 35.55 -34.40
C VAL A 47 1.90 36.23 -34.10
N THR A 48 0.96 35.45 -33.56
CA THR A 48 -0.37 35.89 -33.16
C THR A 48 -0.38 36.22 -31.66
N LEU A 49 -0.95 37.37 -31.31
CA LEU A 49 -1.16 37.80 -29.92
C LEU A 49 -2.65 37.92 -29.65
N LEU A 50 -3.15 37.20 -28.65
CA LEU A 50 -4.53 37.29 -28.17
C LEU A 50 -4.55 37.82 -26.73
N GLY A 51 -5.08 39.02 -26.56
CA GLY A 51 -5.31 39.63 -25.25
C GLY A 51 -6.77 39.48 -24.84
N ASN A 52 -7.02 38.87 -23.68
CA ASN A 52 -8.36 38.63 -23.14
C ASN A 52 -9.34 37.98 -24.15
N PRO A 53 -8.96 36.90 -24.87
CA PRO A 53 -9.87 36.22 -25.79
C PRO A 53 -11.02 35.52 -25.05
N ALA A 54 -12.17 35.42 -25.71
CA ALA A 54 -13.25 34.53 -25.28
C ALA A 54 -12.88 33.05 -25.54
N ARG A 55 -13.53 32.12 -24.86
CA ARG A 55 -13.20 30.68 -24.93
C ARG A 55 -13.13 30.14 -26.36
N GLN A 56 -14.12 30.47 -27.20
CA GLN A 56 -14.18 29.98 -28.58
C GLN A 56 -13.07 30.57 -29.44
N GLU A 57 -12.78 31.86 -29.30
CA GLU A 57 -11.69 32.55 -30.01
C GLU A 57 -10.33 31.96 -29.64
N MET A 58 -10.12 31.68 -28.34
CA MET A 58 -8.91 31.06 -27.83
C MET A 58 -8.70 29.66 -28.44
N GLU A 59 -9.71 28.81 -28.41
CA GLU A 59 -9.60 27.44 -28.94
C GLU A 59 -9.35 27.43 -30.46
N ILE A 60 -10.06 28.25 -31.23
CA ILE A 60 -9.86 28.37 -32.69
C ILE A 60 -8.42 28.77 -33.01
N ALA A 61 -7.85 29.72 -32.25
CA ALA A 61 -6.48 30.15 -32.46
C ALA A 61 -5.47 29.05 -32.09
N ILE A 62 -5.73 28.29 -31.02
CA ILE A 62 -4.89 27.15 -30.63
C ILE A 62 -4.95 26.06 -31.71
N GLU A 63 -6.14 25.68 -32.19
CA GLU A 63 -6.29 24.73 -33.29
C GLU A 63 -5.52 25.21 -34.53
N SER A 64 -5.69 26.48 -34.91
CA SER A 64 -5.02 27.10 -36.07
C SER A 64 -3.50 27.14 -35.94
N LEU A 65 -2.96 27.20 -34.71
CA LEU A 65 -1.52 27.18 -34.47
C LEU A 65 -0.92 25.81 -34.86
N PHE A 66 -1.62 24.73 -34.53
CA PHE A 66 -1.15 23.36 -34.69
C PHE A 66 -1.55 22.75 -36.05
N ALA A 67 -2.60 23.25 -36.68
CA ALA A 67 -3.06 22.86 -38.00
C ALA A 67 -2.05 23.22 -39.11
N ASP A 68 -2.03 22.40 -40.16
CA ASP A 68 -1.30 22.66 -41.41
C ASP A 68 0.18 23.05 -41.21
N ARG A 69 0.90 22.33 -40.33
CA ARG A 69 2.35 22.50 -40.12
C ARG A 69 3.17 21.52 -40.96
N HIS A 70 4.42 21.88 -41.23
CA HIS A 70 5.42 20.97 -41.78
C HIS A 70 6.25 20.31 -40.66
N ARG A 71 6.87 19.16 -40.93
CA ARG A 71 7.66 18.41 -39.94
C ARG A 71 8.80 19.21 -39.31
N ASP A 72 9.40 20.10 -40.08
CA ASP A 72 10.55 20.90 -39.68
C ASP A 72 10.18 22.22 -38.99
N ASP A 73 8.89 22.55 -38.91
CA ASP A 73 8.43 23.80 -38.31
C ASP A 73 8.57 23.77 -36.78
N LEU A 74 8.76 24.96 -36.20
CA LEU A 74 8.71 25.18 -34.77
C LEU A 74 7.37 25.80 -34.41
N VAL A 75 6.63 25.14 -33.52
CA VAL A 75 5.39 25.67 -32.96
C VAL A 75 5.66 26.16 -31.54
N PHE A 76 5.24 27.38 -31.24
CA PHE A 76 5.42 28.01 -29.94
C PHE A 76 4.08 28.49 -29.38
N LEU A 77 3.64 27.92 -28.26
CA LEU A 77 2.44 28.33 -27.54
C LEU A 77 2.84 28.95 -26.20
N PHE A 78 2.50 30.22 -25.99
CA PHE A 78 2.61 30.89 -24.69
C PHE A 78 1.22 31.18 -24.14
N PHE A 79 0.99 30.80 -22.89
CA PHE A 79 -0.20 31.16 -22.15
C PHE A 79 0.17 31.79 -20.81
N SER A 80 -0.31 33.01 -20.57
CA SER A 80 -0.30 33.66 -19.26
C SER A 80 -1.74 33.93 -18.81
N GLY A 81 -2.13 33.38 -17.67
CA GLY A 81 -3.51 33.40 -17.20
C GLY A 81 -3.80 32.40 -16.08
N HIS A 82 -5.07 32.22 -15.72
CA HIS A 82 -5.48 31.19 -14.75
C HIS A 82 -5.55 29.80 -15.38
N GLY A 83 -4.90 28.83 -14.73
CA GLY A 83 -5.13 27.41 -14.95
C GLY A 83 -6.12 26.88 -13.92
N VAL A 84 -7.18 26.19 -14.34
CA VAL A 84 -8.28 25.76 -13.45
C VAL A 84 -8.42 24.24 -13.49
N LYS A 85 -8.58 23.60 -12.33
CA LYS A 85 -8.91 22.17 -12.19
C LYS A 85 -10.42 22.02 -12.01
N ASP A 86 -11.02 21.01 -12.65
CA ASP A 86 -12.34 20.53 -12.25
C ASP A 86 -12.16 19.51 -11.12
N TYR A 87 -12.70 19.82 -9.94
CA TYR A 87 -12.50 19.03 -8.73
C TYR A 87 -13.39 17.79 -8.64
N ASP A 88 -14.47 17.74 -9.44
CA ASP A 88 -15.36 16.59 -9.51
C ASP A 88 -14.99 15.65 -10.67
N ASP A 89 -13.93 15.96 -11.42
CA ASP A 89 -13.40 15.10 -12.47
C ASP A 89 -12.37 14.12 -11.86
N PRO A 90 -12.67 12.81 -11.77
CA PRO A 90 -11.76 11.81 -11.21
C PRO A 90 -10.46 11.65 -12.04
N LEU A 91 -10.39 12.23 -13.24
CA LEU A 91 -9.18 12.26 -14.06
C LEU A 91 -8.32 13.51 -13.83
N GLY A 92 -8.76 14.46 -12.99
CA GLY A 92 -8.00 15.65 -12.63
C GLY A 92 -7.66 16.56 -13.82
N ARG A 93 -8.57 16.70 -14.79
CA ARG A 93 -8.31 17.47 -16.02
C ARG A 93 -8.10 18.96 -15.73
N VAL A 94 -7.20 19.54 -16.52
CA VAL A 94 -6.80 20.94 -16.44
C VAL A 94 -7.46 21.75 -17.55
N TYR A 95 -7.81 22.99 -17.24
CA TYR A 95 -8.43 23.93 -18.16
C TYR A 95 -7.71 25.28 -18.15
N PHE A 96 -7.65 25.91 -19.31
CA PHE A 96 -7.11 27.25 -19.56
C PHE A 96 -8.27 28.24 -19.50
N ALA A 97 -8.22 29.18 -18.55
CA ALA A 97 -9.28 30.17 -18.39
C ALA A 97 -9.20 31.26 -19.48
N ALA A 98 -10.33 31.50 -20.13
CA ALA A 98 -10.60 32.62 -21.02
C ALA A 98 -11.27 33.78 -20.28
N ARG A 99 -11.43 34.94 -20.93
CA ARG A 99 -12.04 36.12 -20.28
C ARG A 99 -13.46 35.86 -19.77
N ASP A 100 -14.16 34.94 -20.43
CA ASP A 100 -15.55 34.57 -20.19
C ASP A 100 -15.68 33.27 -19.39
N THR A 101 -14.59 32.73 -18.85
CA THR A 101 -14.64 31.59 -17.94
C THR A 101 -15.44 31.92 -16.68
N ARG A 102 -16.40 31.07 -16.36
CA ARG A 102 -17.31 31.22 -15.21
C ARG A 102 -17.17 30.07 -14.23
N LYS A 103 -17.48 30.38 -12.98
CA LYS A 103 -17.78 29.38 -11.95
C LYS A 103 -19.29 29.33 -11.70
N THR A 104 -19.77 28.19 -11.21
CA THR A 104 -21.10 28.06 -10.63
C THR A 104 -21.13 28.70 -9.25
N PRO A 105 -22.31 28.97 -8.66
CA PRO A 105 -22.42 29.56 -7.32
C PRO A 105 -21.72 28.77 -6.20
N ASN A 106 -21.53 27.45 -6.37
CA ASN A 106 -20.78 26.60 -5.46
C ASN A 106 -19.28 26.49 -5.79
N GLY A 107 -18.75 27.38 -6.66
CA GLY A 107 -17.33 27.48 -6.96
C GLY A 107 -16.80 26.49 -8.02
N ARG A 108 -17.65 25.67 -8.64
CA ARG A 108 -17.24 24.71 -9.67
C ARG A 108 -17.02 25.37 -11.02
N LEU A 109 -16.07 24.88 -11.81
CA LEU A 109 -15.81 25.39 -13.15
C LEU A 109 -16.98 25.05 -14.09
N ARG A 110 -17.47 26.04 -14.84
CA ARG A 110 -18.35 25.76 -16.00
C ARG A 110 -17.46 25.37 -17.19
N ILE A 111 -17.20 24.07 -17.36
CA ILE A 111 -16.23 23.53 -18.32
C ILE A 111 -16.39 24.08 -19.76
N ALA A 112 -17.62 24.34 -20.21
CA ALA A 112 -17.91 24.91 -21.53
C ALA A 112 -17.38 26.34 -21.74
N THR A 113 -16.95 27.01 -20.67
CA THR A 113 -16.42 28.38 -20.68
C THR A 113 -14.90 28.43 -20.54
N ALA A 114 -14.20 27.29 -20.54
CA ALA A 114 -12.74 27.20 -20.56
C ALA A 114 -12.25 26.25 -21.69
N VAL A 115 -10.95 26.25 -21.98
CA VAL A 115 -10.34 25.34 -22.97
C VAL A 115 -9.64 24.20 -22.23
N ALA A 116 -9.99 22.95 -22.52
CA ALA A 116 -9.39 21.81 -21.83
C ALA A 116 -7.97 21.51 -22.34
N ALA A 117 -7.04 21.21 -21.44
CA ALA A 117 -5.68 20.80 -21.78
C ALA A 117 -5.65 19.56 -22.67
N ALA A 118 -6.56 18.59 -22.43
CA ALA A 118 -6.73 17.41 -23.26
C ALA A 118 -7.14 17.73 -24.71
N THR A 119 -7.89 18.81 -24.93
CA THR A 119 -8.22 19.27 -26.28
C THR A 119 -6.99 19.85 -26.99
N ILE A 120 -6.22 20.66 -26.27
CA ILE A 120 -4.94 21.20 -26.76
C ILE A 120 -3.97 20.05 -27.09
N HIS A 121 -3.93 19.01 -26.25
CA HIS A 121 -3.15 17.81 -26.48
C HIS A 121 -3.48 17.13 -27.81
N GLY A 122 -4.76 16.96 -28.12
CA GLY A 122 -5.21 16.40 -29.40
C GLY A 122 -4.68 17.21 -30.58
N TYR A 123 -4.80 18.55 -30.53
CA TYR A 123 -4.22 19.40 -31.57
C TYR A 123 -2.70 19.28 -31.69
N MET A 124 -2.00 19.16 -30.55
CA MET A 124 -0.56 18.94 -30.50
C MET A 124 -0.15 17.59 -31.09
N GLU A 125 -0.95 16.54 -30.91
CA GLU A 125 -0.73 15.20 -31.48
C GLU A 125 -1.00 15.16 -32.98
N ASP A 126 -2.05 15.83 -33.43
CA ASP A 126 -2.41 15.91 -34.84
C ASP A 126 -1.46 16.82 -35.65
N SER A 127 -0.73 17.70 -34.95
CA SER A 127 0.25 18.56 -35.60
C SER A 127 1.41 17.77 -36.19
N ARG A 128 1.71 18.04 -37.47
CA ARG A 128 2.88 17.44 -38.14
C ARG A 128 4.21 18.01 -37.64
N ALA A 129 4.22 19.16 -36.96
CA ALA A 129 5.43 19.78 -36.45
C ALA A 129 6.04 18.92 -35.33
N ARG A 130 7.31 18.52 -35.51
CA ARG A 130 8.03 17.70 -34.52
C ARG A 130 8.70 18.50 -33.42
N ARG A 131 8.67 19.83 -33.50
CA ARG A 131 9.27 20.73 -32.52
C ARG A 131 8.20 21.65 -31.98
N GLN A 132 7.75 21.38 -30.76
CA GLN A 132 6.67 22.13 -30.12
C GLN A 132 7.15 22.62 -28.75
N VAL A 133 7.10 23.92 -28.52
CA VAL A 133 7.48 24.57 -27.25
C VAL A 133 6.24 25.20 -26.65
N ILE A 134 5.89 24.80 -25.44
CA ILE A 134 4.70 25.23 -24.73
C ILE A 134 5.13 25.85 -23.42
N VAL A 135 4.84 27.13 -23.21
CA VAL A 135 5.21 27.88 -22.01
C VAL A 135 3.94 28.32 -21.30
N LEU A 136 3.78 27.83 -20.07
CA LEU A 136 2.60 28.02 -19.25
C LEU A 136 2.96 28.88 -18.04
N ASP A 137 2.71 30.17 -18.16
CA ASP A 137 2.81 31.12 -17.05
C ASP A 137 1.47 31.23 -16.32
N SER A 138 1.04 30.09 -15.79
CA SER A 138 -0.24 29.94 -15.12
C SER A 138 -0.09 29.07 -13.88
N CYS A 139 -0.66 29.50 -12.76
CA CYS A 139 -0.82 28.62 -11.62
C CYS A 139 -1.98 27.68 -11.91
N PHE A 140 -1.73 26.37 -12.02
CA PHE A 140 -2.77 25.34 -12.03
C PHE A 140 -3.31 25.06 -10.62
N SER A 141 -3.21 26.05 -9.73
CA SER A 141 -3.66 25.95 -8.36
C SER A 141 -5.18 25.94 -8.34
N GLY A 142 -5.73 24.87 -7.80
CA GLY A 142 -7.13 24.82 -7.46
C GLY A 142 -7.46 25.93 -6.45
N ALA A 143 -8.24 26.92 -6.88
CA ALA A 143 -8.78 27.96 -6.02
C ALA A 143 -9.92 27.43 -5.12
N PHE A 144 -9.63 27.17 -3.85
CA PHE A 144 -10.65 26.91 -2.81
C PHE A 144 -11.42 28.21 -2.47
N PRO A 145 -12.77 28.19 -2.41
CA PRO A 145 -13.52 29.20 -1.69
C PRO A 145 -13.30 29.04 -0.17
N GLN A 146 -13.39 30.14 0.59
CA GLN A 146 -13.35 30.10 2.05
C GLN A 146 -14.41 29.11 2.59
N GLY A 147 -13.95 28.02 3.22
CA GLY A 147 -14.79 27.19 4.10
C GLY A 147 -15.03 25.73 3.73
N LEU A 148 -14.40 25.15 2.69
CA LEU A 148 -14.59 23.72 2.35
C LEU A 148 -13.25 22.98 2.19
N SER A 149 -13.10 21.92 2.98
CA SER A 149 -12.02 20.93 2.91
C SER A 149 -12.46 19.79 2.00
N VAL A 150 -11.70 19.53 0.93
CA VAL A 150 -11.78 18.28 0.17
C VAL A 150 -10.37 17.73 0.04
N LYS A 151 -10.24 16.46 0.42
CA LYS A 151 -9.07 15.60 0.21
C LYS A 151 -8.97 15.28 -1.29
N ASP A 152 -7.97 15.79 -1.99
CA ASP A 152 -7.36 15.04 -3.10
C ASP A 152 -5.96 15.55 -3.50
N ASP A 153 -5.17 14.60 -4.00
CA ASP A 153 -3.79 14.60 -4.49
C ASP A 153 -3.29 15.83 -5.30
N GLY A 154 -2.66 16.78 -4.62
CA GLY A 154 -2.16 18.03 -5.19
C GLY A 154 -0.93 17.95 -6.12
N LYS A 155 -0.90 17.07 -7.13
CA LYS A 155 0.01 17.21 -8.29
C LYS A 155 -0.78 17.14 -9.59
N VAL A 156 -0.73 18.23 -10.35
CA VAL A 156 -1.35 18.33 -11.67
C VAL A 156 -0.53 17.52 -12.66
N ASP A 157 -1.13 16.53 -13.32
CA ASP A 157 -0.46 15.66 -14.28
C ASP A 157 -0.28 16.35 -15.66
N ILE A 158 0.48 17.44 -15.68
CA ILE A 158 0.82 18.18 -16.90
C ILE A 158 1.61 17.30 -17.88
N ARG A 159 2.38 16.33 -17.36
CA ARG A 159 3.17 15.40 -18.18
C ARG A 159 2.27 14.53 -19.06
N ASN A 160 1.24 13.91 -18.50
CA ASN A 160 0.33 13.07 -19.28
C ASN A 160 -0.68 13.89 -20.09
N GLN A 161 -1.00 15.12 -19.66
CA GLN A 161 -1.96 15.98 -20.37
C GLN A 161 -1.36 16.82 -21.50
N LEU A 162 -0.07 17.19 -21.47
CA LEU A 162 0.55 18.07 -22.48
C LEU A 162 1.93 17.58 -22.97
N GLY A 163 2.51 16.55 -22.35
CA GLY A 163 3.78 15.94 -22.80
C GLY A 163 3.63 15.15 -24.11
N GLY A 164 4.74 14.70 -24.68
CA GLY A 164 4.78 13.89 -25.92
C GLY A 164 6.12 14.03 -26.64
N GLU A 165 6.43 13.12 -27.57
CA GLU A 165 7.71 13.16 -28.31
C GLU A 165 7.88 14.46 -29.11
N GLY A 166 9.08 15.04 -29.12
CA GLY A 166 9.35 16.30 -29.83
C GLY A 166 8.78 17.57 -29.17
N ARG A 167 8.36 17.48 -27.89
CA ARG A 167 7.74 18.59 -27.14
C ARG A 167 8.60 19.05 -25.97
N ALA A 168 8.53 20.35 -25.68
CA ALA A 168 9.11 20.98 -24.50
C ALA A 168 8.01 21.78 -23.79
N VAL A 169 7.55 21.30 -22.63
CA VAL A 169 6.54 22.00 -21.83
C VAL A 169 7.20 22.63 -20.60
N LEU A 170 7.12 23.95 -20.49
CA LEU A 170 7.67 24.77 -19.40
C LEU A 170 6.52 25.36 -18.59
N THR A 171 6.58 25.29 -17.26
CA THR A 171 5.52 25.79 -16.37
C THR A 171 6.08 26.65 -15.25
N SER A 172 5.31 27.65 -14.80
CA SER A 172 5.77 28.60 -13.78
C SER A 172 5.67 28.10 -12.33
N SER A 173 4.89 27.06 -12.02
CA SER A 173 4.71 26.56 -10.64
C SER A 173 4.18 25.12 -10.54
N SER A 174 4.56 24.40 -9.49
CA SER A 174 3.96 23.14 -9.04
C SER A 174 2.82 23.37 -8.03
N ALA A 175 1.58 23.12 -8.49
CA ALA A 175 0.29 22.89 -7.80
C ALA A 175 -0.17 23.67 -6.54
N LEU A 176 0.66 24.41 -5.79
CA LEU A 176 0.25 25.07 -4.55
C LEU A 176 0.86 26.46 -4.42
N GLN A 177 0.36 27.41 -5.20
CA GLN A 177 0.36 28.81 -4.78
C GLN A 177 -0.65 29.63 -5.59
N TYR A 178 -1.42 30.44 -4.86
CA TYR A 178 -2.08 31.61 -5.44
C TYR A 178 -0.99 32.54 -5.97
N SER A 179 -1.13 33.02 -7.21
CA SER A 179 -0.34 34.13 -7.73
C SER A 179 -0.68 35.40 -6.94
N TYR A 180 -0.08 35.56 -5.76
CA TYR A 180 0.00 36.85 -5.09
C TYR A 180 0.99 37.71 -5.88
N GLN A 181 0.45 38.35 -6.91
CA GLN A 181 1.09 39.47 -7.58
C GLN A 181 1.04 40.65 -6.61
N GLN A 182 2.21 41.17 -6.23
CA GLN A 182 2.31 42.55 -5.72
C GLN A 182 2.02 43.47 -6.91
N ASP A 183 1.16 44.47 -6.71
CA ASP A 183 0.55 45.31 -7.73
C ASP A 183 1.51 46.31 -8.43
N ASP A 184 2.82 46.05 -8.47
CA ASP A 184 3.82 47.04 -8.93
C ASP A 184 4.92 46.50 -9.88
N GLU A 185 4.78 45.27 -10.41
CA GLU A 185 5.74 44.72 -11.40
C GLU A 185 5.17 44.71 -12.83
N ASN A 186 5.99 45.15 -13.79
CA ASN A 186 5.62 45.29 -15.21
C ASN A 186 5.40 43.94 -15.92
N LEU A 187 6.11 42.88 -15.51
CA LEU A 187 6.00 41.50 -16.02
C LEU A 187 5.90 40.50 -14.86
N SER A 188 5.39 39.29 -15.11
CA SER A 188 5.46 38.20 -14.13
C SER A 188 6.91 37.83 -13.83
N LEU A 189 7.19 37.32 -12.62
CA LEU A 189 8.55 36.91 -12.22
C LEU A 189 9.13 35.83 -13.15
N TYR A 190 8.31 34.85 -13.56
CA TYR A 190 8.76 33.77 -14.45
C TYR A 190 8.99 34.27 -15.87
N THR A 191 8.05 35.02 -16.42
CA THR A 191 8.19 35.60 -17.77
C THR A 191 9.36 36.56 -17.85
N ARG A 192 9.60 37.39 -16.81
CA ARG A 192 10.77 38.27 -16.72
C ARG A 192 12.07 37.50 -16.91
N PHE A 193 12.28 36.40 -16.19
CA PHE A 193 13.52 35.64 -16.29
C PHE A 193 13.61 34.79 -17.57
N LEU A 194 12.49 34.31 -18.11
CA LEU A 194 12.51 33.68 -19.44
C LEU A 194 12.96 34.65 -20.53
N ILE A 195 12.50 35.91 -20.48
CA ILE A 195 12.90 36.94 -21.43
C ILE A 195 14.35 37.36 -21.19
N GLN A 196 14.71 37.67 -19.94
CA GLN A 196 16.05 38.10 -19.57
C GLN A 196 17.11 37.09 -20.01
N GLY A 197 16.90 35.80 -19.76
CA GLY A 197 17.88 34.77 -20.14
C GLY A 197 18.18 34.71 -21.63
N ILE A 198 17.21 35.06 -22.48
CA ILE A 198 17.40 35.16 -23.94
C ILE A 198 18.06 36.49 -24.32
N GLU A 199 17.63 37.61 -23.73
CA GLU A 199 18.15 38.94 -24.04
C GLU A 199 19.61 39.12 -23.60
N THR A 200 19.98 38.58 -22.44
CA THR A 200 21.34 38.67 -21.88
C THR A 200 22.26 37.57 -22.40
N GLY A 201 21.70 36.46 -22.89
CA GLY A 201 22.46 35.27 -23.25
C GLY A 201 22.88 34.40 -22.06
N GLU A 202 22.53 34.76 -20.82
CA GLU A 202 22.89 33.99 -19.62
C GLU A 202 22.20 32.62 -19.55
N ALA A 203 21.17 32.40 -20.37
CA ALA A 203 20.54 31.10 -20.54
C ALA A 203 21.31 30.15 -21.47
N ASP A 204 22.34 30.61 -22.19
CA ASP A 204 23.26 29.77 -22.96
C ASP A 204 24.36 29.25 -22.01
N ALA A 205 24.14 28.06 -21.46
CA ALA A 205 24.97 27.53 -20.39
C ALA A 205 26.26 26.92 -20.93
N ASP A 206 26.21 26.33 -22.13
CA ASP A 206 27.36 25.71 -22.79
C ASP A 206 28.13 26.67 -23.72
N LYS A 207 27.60 27.88 -23.94
CA LYS A 207 28.19 28.98 -24.72
C LYS A 207 28.33 28.66 -26.20
N ASP A 208 27.43 27.83 -26.74
CA ASP A 208 27.41 27.47 -28.16
C ASP A 208 26.72 28.52 -29.06
N GLY A 209 26.13 29.56 -28.46
CA GLY A 209 25.40 30.63 -29.13
C GLY A 209 23.93 30.32 -29.41
N ILE A 210 23.43 29.18 -28.94
CA ILE A 210 22.05 28.70 -29.08
C ILE A 210 21.48 28.44 -27.69
N ILE A 211 20.24 28.89 -27.44
CA ILE A 211 19.55 28.60 -26.19
C ILE A 211 18.58 27.45 -26.46
N SER A 212 18.87 26.28 -25.89
CA SER A 212 17.98 25.12 -25.91
C SER A 212 16.84 25.28 -24.89
N ALA A 213 15.74 24.56 -25.10
CA ALA A 213 14.60 24.57 -24.16
C ALA A 213 15.00 24.11 -22.74
N GLY A 214 15.96 23.18 -22.64
CA GLY A 214 16.50 22.71 -21.37
C GLY A 214 17.29 23.78 -20.61
N GLU A 215 18.21 24.47 -21.27
CA GLU A 215 19.00 25.53 -20.64
C GLU A 215 18.15 26.74 -20.29
N TRP A 216 17.20 27.08 -21.17
CA TRP A 216 16.23 28.14 -20.93
C TRP A 216 15.41 27.91 -19.65
N HIS A 217 14.93 26.69 -19.45
CA HIS A 217 14.25 26.31 -18.22
C HIS A 217 15.19 26.34 -17.02
N ALA A 218 16.40 25.80 -17.14
CA ALA A 218 17.35 25.73 -16.03
C ALA A 218 17.74 27.12 -15.51
N TYR A 219 17.97 28.08 -16.42
CA TYR A 219 18.19 29.48 -16.09
C TYR A 219 16.98 30.06 -15.35
N ALA A 220 15.79 30.03 -15.96
CA ALA A 220 14.61 30.65 -15.39
C ALA A 220 14.23 30.04 -14.03
N LYS A 221 14.40 28.72 -13.86
CA LYS A 221 14.17 28.04 -12.58
C LYS A 221 15.12 28.53 -11.50
N ARG A 222 16.42 28.64 -11.79
CA ARG A 222 17.43 29.10 -10.85
C ARG A 222 17.15 30.53 -10.38
N GLU A 223 16.89 31.44 -11.32
CA GLU A 223 16.66 32.86 -10.99
C GLU A 223 15.33 33.08 -10.26
N VAL A 224 14.26 32.38 -10.69
CA VAL A 224 12.96 32.42 -9.98
C VAL A 224 13.11 31.88 -8.56
N GLN A 225 13.82 30.77 -8.36
CA GLN A 225 14.00 30.18 -7.04
C GLN A 225 14.93 31.00 -6.13
N ALA A 226 15.83 31.80 -6.70
CA ALA A 226 16.64 32.75 -5.94
C ALA A 226 15.77 33.86 -5.31
N ILE A 227 14.77 34.36 -6.05
CA ILE A 227 13.85 35.42 -5.56
C ILE A 227 12.68 34.85 -4.76
N ARG A 228 12.06 33.77 -5.25
CA ARG A 228 10.92 33.09 -4.64
C ARG A 228 11.19 31.58 -4.54
N PRO A 229 11.88 31.10 -3.49
CA PRO A 229 12.21 29.68 -3.33
C PRO A 229 11.00 28.73 -3.35
N ALA A 230 9.81 29.23 -3.02
CA ALA A 230 8.57 28.46 -3.02
C ALA A 230 7.93 28.33 -4.42
N MET A 231 8.38 29.12 -5.40
CA MET A 231 7.99 28.99 -6.80
C MET A 231 8.92 27.98 -7.48
N ALA A 232 8.37 26.84 -7.89
CA ALA A 232 9.12 25.76 -8.50
C ALA A 232 8.65 25.53 -9.94
N PRO A 233 9.24 26.25 -10.92
CA PRO A 233 9.02 25.94 -12.32
C PRO A 233 9.34 24.47 -12.63
N GLU A 234 8.49 23.82 -13.44
CA GLU A 234 8.69 22.44 -13.90
C GLU A 234 8.88 22.38 -15.42
N PHE A 235 9.60 21.35 -15.87
CA PHE A 235 9.91 21.10 -17.28
C PHE A 235 9.61 19.65 -17.64
N TYR A 236 8.85 19.46 -18.70
CA TYR A 236 8.46 18.14 -19.21
C TYR A 236 8.98 18.00 -20.65
N PRO A 237 10.20 17.48 -20.82
CA PRO A 237 10.72 17.19 -22.14
C PRO A 237 10.17 15.86 -22.65
N GLY A 238 9.64 15.87 -23.87
CA GLY A 238 9.53 14.69 -24.70
C GLY A 238 10.89 14.17 -25.12
N ARG A 239 10.92 13.02 -25.81
CA ARG A 239 12.11 12.55 -26.51
C ARG A 239 12.61 13.67 -27.44
N GLU A 240 13.88 14.07 -27.31
CA GLU A 240 14.52 15.21 -28.00
C GLU A 240 14.02 16.61 -27.61
N GLY A 241 13.04 16.72 -26.71
CA GLY A 241 12.46 18.00 -26.27
C GLY A 241 13.44 18.93 -25.55
N TYR A 242 14.44 18.38 -24.87
CA TYR A 242 15.49 19.15 -24.20
C TYR A 242 16.32 19.98 -25.19
N ALA A 243 16.54 19.45 -26.40
CA ALA A 243 17.43 20.01 -27.42
C ALA A 243 16.70 20.91 -28.42
N ILE A 244 15.44 21.28 -28.19
CA ILE A 244 14.73 22.17 -29.11
C ILE A 244 15.34 23.56 -29.02
N HIS A 245 15.82 24.08 -30.16
CA HIS A 245 16.41 25.43 -30.24
C HIS A 245 15.32 26.49 -30.11
N VAL A 246 15.37 27.29 -29.06
CA VAL A 246 14.38 28.33 -28.77
C VAL A 246 14.81 29.67 -29.36
N ALA A 247 16.04 30.10 -29.04
CA ALA A 247 16.59 31.39 -29.43
C ALA A 247 18.11 31.31 -29.72
N ARG A 248 18.68 32.41 -30.21
CA ARG A 248 20.13 32.57 -30.41
C ARG A 248 20.66 33.68 -29.52
N VAL A 249 21.92 33.56 -29.11
CA VAL A 249 22.66 34.61 -28.43
C VAL A 249 23.28 35.56 -29.47
N PRO A 250 23.09 36.89 -29.36
CA PRO A 250 23.73 37.84 -30.27
C PRO A 250 25.26 37.77 -30.21
N PRO A 251 26.00 37.87 -31.34
CA PRO A 251 27.46 37.78 -31.36
C PRO A 251 28.22 38.91 -30.62
N THR A 252 27.53 39.89 -30.06
CA THR A 252 28.13 41.09 -29.44
C THR A 252 28.30 40.99 -27.92
N MET A 253 28.06 39.83 -27.30
CA MET A 253 28.12 39.66 -25.84
C MET A 253 28.96 38.45 -25.38
N THR A 254 30.08 38.19 -26.06
CA THR A 254 31.23 37.54 -25.41
C THR A 254 32.00 38.61 -24.62
N PRO A 255 32.23 38.47 -23.30
CA PRO A 255 32.92 39.49 -22.54
C PRO A 255 34.38 39.58 -23.01
N THR A 256 34.74 40.70 -23.64
CA THR A 256 36.12 41.17 -23.60
C THR A 256 36.38 41.70 -22.20
N SER A 257 37.46 41.23 -21.59
CA SER A 257 38.07 41.88 -20.44
C SER A 257 38.21 43.37 -20.74
N ASP A 258 37.79 44.22 -19.82
CA ASP A 258 38.62 45.27 -19.24
C ASP A 258 37.76 46.23 -18.42
N ALA A 259 38.17 46.39 -17.16
CA ALA A 259 38.02 47.54 -16.26
C ALA A 259 36.64 48.22 -16.15
N HIS A 260 36.11 48.27 -14.92
CA HIS A 260 35.81 49.49 -14.13
C HIS A 260 34.86 49.08 -12.99
N GLY A 261 35.42 48.84 -11.79
CA GLY A 261 34.64 48.57 -10.58
C GLY A 261 33.97 49.84 -10.00
N PRO A 262 33.00 49.71 -9.07
CA PRO A 262 32.51 50.83 -8.30
C PRO A 262 33.29 50.99 -6.99
N ALA A 263 33.37 52.24 -6.55
CA ALA A 263 34.18 52.74 -5.45
C ALA A 263 33.76 52.20 -4.06
N VAL A 264 34.75 51.74 -3.28
CA VAL A 264 34.62 51.50 -1.83
C VAL A 264 35.08 52.74 -1.07
N ALA A 265 34.24 53.18 -0.14
CA ALA A 265 34.54 54.27 0.77
C ALA A 265 35.48 53.82 1.90
N THR A 266 36.39 54.73 2.25
CA THR A 266 37.50 54.64 3.21
C THR A 266 37.15 54.17 4.62
N SER A 267 37.80 53.10 5.08
CA SER A 267 38.33 52.94 6.44
C SER A 267 39.72 52.32 6.36
N GLY A 268 40.74 52.95 6.94
CA GLY A 268 42.16 52.61 6.73
C GLY A 268 42.65 51.28 7.33
N ASP A 269 41.77 50.34 7.69
CA ASP A 269 42.12 48.99 8.15
C ASP A 269 41.50 47.93 7.20
N PRO A 270 42.31 47.21 6.41
CA PRO A 270 41.84 46.16 5.49
C PRO A 270 41.00 45.06 6.16
N GLY A 271 41.24 44.77 7.45
CA GLY A 271 40.46 43.79 8.20
C GLY A 271 39.04 44.27 8.54
N GLU A 272 38.85 45.58 8.74
CA GLU A 272 37.53 46.15 9.02
C GLU A 272 36.67 46.26 7.76
N ALA A 273 37.29 46.59 6.62
CA ALA A 273 36.63 46.57 5.31
C ALA A 273 36.15 45.16 4.95
N TYR A 274 36.98 44.14 5.17
CA TYR A 274 36.59 42.73 4.99
C TYR A 274 35.40 42.33 5.88
N ARG A 275 35.45 42.68 7.18
CA ARG A 275 34.34 42.40 8.11
C ARG A 275 33.03 43.06 7.70
N GLN A 276 33.07 44.31 7.20
CA GLN A 276 31.87 45.01 6.74
C GLN A 276 31.25 44.34 5.51
N GLU A 277 32.09 43.88 4.57
CA GLU A 277 31.60 43.16 3.40
C GLU A 277 31.02 41.80 3.78
N VAL A 278 31.68 41.04 4.67
CA VAL A 278 31.12 39.81 5.24
C VAL A 278 29.78 40.08 5.92
N ALA A 279 29.67 41.14 6.73
CA ALA A 279 28.43 41.51 7.40
C ALA A 279 27.31 41.87 6.41
N TYR A 280 27.64 42.58 5.34
CA TYR A 280 26.72 42.91 4.26
C TYR A 280 26.22 41.65 3.54
N LEU A 281 27.12 40.80 3.08
CA LEU A 281 26.80 39.56 2.35
C LEU A 281 26.01 38.57 3.23
N VAL A 282 26.42 38.40 4.49
CA VAL A 282 25.69 37.55 5.44
C VAL A 282 24.29 38.11 5.73
N HIS A 283 24.12 39.43 5.81
CA HIS A 283 22.80 40.03 6.00
C HIS A 283 21.89 39.82 4.79
N GLN A 284 22.40 40.06 3.57
CA GLN A 284 21.67 39.79 2.31
C GLN A 284 21.32 38.30 2.17
N GLY A 285 22.27 37.42 2.49
CA GLY A 285 22.11 35.96 2.51
C GLY A 285 21.34 35.41 3.71
N LYS A 286 20.78 36.26 4.58
CA LYS A 286 20.01 35.89 5.80
C LYS A 286 20.76 34.89 6.69
N GLY A 287 22.03 35.16 6.97
CA GLY A 287 22.88 34.31 7.80
C GLY A 287 23.60 33.19 7.04
N LYS A 288 23.70 33.28 5.72
CA LYS A 288 24.46 32.33 4.87
C LYS A 288 25.39 33.10 3.94
N ILE A 289 26.53 32.50 3.64
CA ILE A 289 27.44 32.94 2.57
C ILE A 289 27.19 31.97 1.41
N SER A 290 26.73 32.49 0.27
CA SER A 290 26.53 31.67 -0.93
C SER A 290 27.88 31.29 -1.58
N ILE A 291 27.85 30.41 -2.58
CA ILE A 291 29.06 30.07 -3.35
C ILE A 291 29.61 31.31 -4.08
N VAL A 292 28.73 32.22 -4.51
CA VAL A 292 29.12 33.46 -5.17
C VAL A 292 29.75 34.43 -4.17
N ASP A 293 29.11 34.62 -3.02
CA ASP A 293 29.65 35.46 -1.93
C ASP A 293 31.01 34.92 -1.45
N ARG A 294 31.19 33.59 -1.44
CA ARG A 294 32.46 32.94 -1.09
C ARG A 294 33.58 33.33 -2.03
N ILE A 295 33.34 33.34 -3.34
CA ILE A 295 34.34 33.74 -4.34
C ILE A 295 34.74 35.21 -4.15
N VAL A 296 33.76 36.09 -3.93
CA VAL A 296 34.00 37.52 -3.67
C VAL A 296 34.81 37.73 -2.39
N LEU A 297 34.49 36.99 -1.33
CA LEU A 297 35.24 37.06 -0.07
C LEU A 297 36.66 36.49 -0.22
N ASP A 298 36.85 35.41 -0.97
CA ASP A 298 38.20 34.86 -1.22
C ASP A 298 39.08 35.85 -1.99
N GLU A 299 38.55 36.54 -3.00
CA GLU A 299 39.25 37.58 -3.75
C GLU A 299 39.60 38.80 -2.88
N LEU A 300 38.65 39.28 -2.06
CA LEU A 300 38.87 40.41 -1.14
C LEU A 300 39.87 40.08 -0.03
N ARG A 301 39.86 38.84 0.47
CA ARG A 301 40.85 38.36 1.45
C ARG A 301 42.25 38.45 0.86
N ASP A 302 42.42 37.98 -0.36
CA ASP A 302 43.71 37.95 -1.05
C ASP A 302 44.18 39.38 -1.41
N GLU A 303 43.27 40.25 -1.86
CA GLU A 303 43.54 41.68 -2.13
C GLU A 303 44.00 42.44 -0.87
N PHE A 304 43.39 42.14 0.28
CA PHE A 304 43.73 42.76 1.55
C PHE A 304 44.90 42.09 2.29
N GLY A 305 45.47 41.00 1.74
CA GLY A 305 46.58 40.28 2.35
C GLY A 305 46.26 39.68 3.71
N LEU A 306 44.98 39.32 3.95
CA LEU A 306 44.51 38.78 5.21
C LEU A 306 44.87 37.29 5.34
N ASP A 307 45.36 36.89 6.52
CA ASP A 307 45.58 35.48 6.83
C ASP A 307 44.25 34.70 6.81
N ALA A 308 44.27 33.50 6.23
CA ALA A 308 43.06 32.69 6.05
C ALA A 308 42.38 32.32 7.36
N ALA A 309 43.15 32.02 8.42
CA ALA A 309 42.58 31.71 9.73
C ALA A 309 41.97 32.96 10.38
N MET A 310 42.57 34.13 10.14
CA MET A 310 42.02 35.41 10.62
C MET A 310 40.69 35.76 9.91
N ALA A 311 40.62 35.57 8.59
CA ALA A 311 39.39 35.77 7.80
C ALA A 311 38.27 34.81 8.23
N GLU A 312 38.59 33.54 8.49
CA GLU A 312 37.63 32.54 8.99
C GLU A 312 37.08 32.92 10.37
N ILE A 313 37.92 33.42 11.29
CA ILE A 313 37.48 33.93 12.59
C ILE A 313 36.52 35.13 12.42
N MET A 314 36.82 36.06 11.51
CA MET A 314 35.98 37.22 11.23
C MET A 314 34.61 36.80 10.67
N GLU A 315 34.59 35.85 9.74
CA GLU A 315 33.34 35.28 9.21
C GLU A 315 32.54 34.52 10.26
N GLU A 316 33.22 33.71 11.08
CA GLU A 316 32.61 32.97 12.18
C GLU A 316 31.95 33.92 13.18
N GLN A 317 32.58 35.03 13.51
CA GLN A 317 32.04 36.07 14.41
C GLN A 317 30.75 36.69 13.84
N VAL A 318 30.70 36.97 12.54
CA VAL A 318 29.51 37.53 11.87
C VAL A 318 28.39 36.47 11.75
N LEU A 319 28.74 35.22 11.48
CA LEU A 319 27.78 34.12 11.27
C LEU A 319 27.24 33.51 12.58
N ALA A 320 27.98 33.59 13.68
CA ALA A 320 27.61 32.96 14.96
C ALA A 320 26.22 33.39 15.49
N PRO A 321 25.84 34.69 15.50
CA PRO A 321 24.50 35.12 15.91
C PRO A 321 23.39 34.50 15.07
N TYR A 322 23.58 34.39 13.75
CA TYR A 322 22.59 33.80 12.84
C TYR A 322 22.48 32.27 12.99
N ARG A 323 23.58 31.57 13.26
CA ARG A 323 23.54 30.13 13.59
C ARG A 323 22.81 29.89 14.90
N LYS A 324 23.13 30.66 15.95
CA LYS A 324 22.45 30.58 17.24
C LYS A 324 20.95 30.83 17.12
N ALA A 325 20.54 31.90 16.42
CA ALA A 325 19.13 32.22 16.20
C ALA A 325 18.37 31.11 15.43
N ARG A 326 19.01 30.49 14.42
CA ARG A 326 18.43 29.37 13.66
C ARG A 326 18.27 28.12 14.51
N GLU A 327 19.26 27.82 15.35
CA GLU A 327 19.19 26.68 16.26
C GLU A 327 18.11 26.88 17.33
N GLU A 328 18.02 28.07 17.92
CA GLU A 328 16.95 28.43 18.86
C GLU A 328 15.57 28.36 18.19
N HIS A 329 15.42 28.82 16.94
CA HIS A 329 14.18 28.66 16.18
C HIS A 329 13.83 27.19 15.92
N ARG A 330 14.81 26.36 15.54
CA ARG A 330 14.65 24.91 15.37
C ARG A 330 14.19 24.24 16.68
N GLN A 331 14.80 24.59 17.81
CA GLN A 331 14.44 24.07 19.12
C GLN A 331 13.02 24.46 19.54
N ARG A 332 12.60 25.69 19.27
CA ARG A 332 11.21 26.15 19.49
C ARG A 332 10.22 25.32 18.68
N ARG A 333 10.47 25.11 17.38
CA ARG A 333 9.66 24.25 16.51
C ARG A 333 9.57 22.82 17.06
N GLN A 334 10.68 22.23 17.49
CA GLN A 334 10.70 20.87 18.05
C GLN A 334 9.97 20.76 19.40
N ARG A 335 10.03 21.78 20.27
CA ARG A 335 9.26 21.81 21.52
C ARG A 335 7.76 21.88 21.24
N TYR A 336 7.34 22.72 20.29
CA TYR A 336 5.94 22.81 19.86
C TYR A 336 5.44 21.49 19.27
N ALA A 337 6.20 20.90 18.34
CA ALA A 337 5.89 19.62 17.71
C ALA A 337 5.72 18.48 18.72
N ARG A 338 6.60 18.38 19.73
CA ARG A 338 6.50 17.34 20.78
C ARG A 338 5.26 17.50 21.64
N LEU A 339 4.90 18.72 22.00
CA LEU A 339 3.67 18.98 22.77
C LEU A 339 2.44 18.61 21.94
N LEU A 340 2.40 19.03 20.67
CA LEU A 340 1.30 18.72 19.77
C LEU A 340 1.10 17.21 19.62
N ARG A 341 2.17 16.45 19.38
CA ARG A 341 2.09 14.98 19.27
C ARG A 341 1.48 14.35 20.52
N ARG A 342 1.96 14.71 21.70
CA ARG A 342 1.44 14.20 22.97
C ARG A 342 -0.04 14.53 23.18
N LEU A 343 -0.46 15.74 22.82
CA LEU A 343 -1.86 16.14 22.93
C LEU A 343 -2.74 15.37 21.95
N LEU A 344 -2.30 15.19 20.70
CA LEU A 344 -3.02 14.42 19.70
C LEU A 344 -3.08 12.93 20.07
N GLU A 345 -2.01 12.35 20.59
CA GLU A 345 -1.96 10.94 21.03
C GLU A 345 -2.92 10.70 22.22
N HIS A 346 -2.94 11.60 23.21
CA HIS A 346 -3.80 11.46 24.38
C HIS A 346 -5.29 11.70 24.07
N GLN A 347 -5.62 12.50 23.05
CA GLN A 347 -7.00 12.88 22.73
C GLN A 347 -7.57 12.16 21.48
N GLY A 348 -6.95 11.07 21.04
CA GLY A 348 -7.46 10.30 19.90
C GLY A 348 -7.39 11.05 18.57
N GLY A 349 -6.45 11.99 18.42
CA GLY A 349 -6.13 12.71 17.19
C GLY A 349 -6.94 13.98 16.94
N GLU A 350 -7.85 14.36 17.82
CA GLU A 350 -8.52 15.66 17.78
C GLU A 350 -8.16 16.48 19.01
N LEU A 351 -7.91 17.77 18.79
CA LEU A 351 -7.62 18.71 19.87
C LEU A 351 -8.92 19.33 20.37
N ASP A 352 -9.22 19.09 21.65
CA ASP A 352 -10.30 19.79 22.34
C ASP A 352 -9.99 21.28 22.56
N LYS A 353 -10.97 22.03 23.09
CA LYS A 353 -10.82 23.48 23.34
C LYS A 353 -9.66 23.79 24.31
N THR A 354 -9.44 22.94 25.30
CA THR A 354 -8.40 23.12 26.34
C THR A 354 -7.01 22.87 25.78
N ALA A 355 -6.85 21.84 24.96
CA ALA A 355 -5.62 21.50 24.27
C ALA A 355 -5.24 22.58 23.25
N ARG A 356 -6.21 23.10 22.48
CA ARG A 356 -6.00 24.24 21.58
C ARG A 356 -5.56 25.50 22.32
N ALA A 357 -6.21 25.82 23.43
CA ALA A 357 -5.81 26.97 24.26
C ALA A 357 -4.39 26.78 24.85
N THR A 358 -4.03 25.56 25.22
CA THR A 358 -2.69 25.22 25.74
C THR A 358 -1.61 25.36 24.66
N LEU A 359 -1.89 24.89 23.43
CA LEU A 359 -1.01 25.08 22.28
C LEU A 359 -0.85 26.56 21.94
N GLY A 360 -1.95 27.34 21.96
CA GLY A 360 -1.91 28.79 21.76
C GLY A 360 -0.98 29.50 22.74
N ARG A 361 -1.12 29.23 24.04
CA ARG A 361 -0.24 29.79 25.09
C ARG A 361 1.23 29.37 24.92
N GLN A 362 1.47 28.12 24.51
CA GLN A 362 2.83 27.63 24.31
C GLN A 362 3.47 28.17 23.04
N ARG A 363 2.71 28.37 21.96
CA ARG A 363 3.16 29.07 20.76
C ARG A 363 3.64 30.48 21.10
N GLU A 364 2.84 31.22 21.88
CA GLU A 364 3.19 32.56 22.34
C GLU A 364 4.44 32.57 23.22
N ARG A 365 4.53 31.65 24.20
CA ARG A 365 5.71 31.51 25.08
C ARG A 365 6.98 31.16 24.32
N LEU A 366 6.85 30.39 23.24
CA LEU A 366 7.96 30.04 22.37
C LEU A 366 8.24 31.13 21.32
N GLU A 367 7.47 32.22 21.25
CA GLU A 367 7.60 33.24 20.20
C GLU A 367 7.60 32.61 18.79
N LEU A 368 6.77 31.58 18.60
CA LEU A 368 6.67 30.86 17.33
C LEU A 368 5.61 31.52 16.43
N GLY A 369 5.99 31.85 15.20
CA GLY A 369 5.09 32.45 14.23
C GLY A 369 3.89 31.54 13.92
N GLU A 370 2.74 32.14 13.60
CA GLU A 370 1.51 31.40 13.27
C GLU A 370 1.71 30.43 12.10
N LYS A 371 2.36 30.90 11.03
CA LYS A 371 2.72 30.06 9.87
C LYS A 371 3.62 28.88 10.22
N ASP A 372 4.55 29.05 11.17
CA ASP A 372 5.43 27.98 11.61
C ASP A 372 4.65 26.92 12.39
N ALA A 373 3.72 27.35 13.26
CA ALA A 373 2.85 26.47 14.02
C ALA A 373 1.89 25.70 13.10
N GLU A 374 1.27 26.36 12.13
CA GLU A 374 0.37 25.75 11.14
C GLU A 374 1.09 24.69 10.29
N ALA A 375 2.31 24.97 9.84
CA ALA A 375 3.11 24.01 9.09
C ALA A 375 3.46 22.76 9.92
N ILE A 376 3.79 22.96 11.20
CA ILE A 376 4.06 21.84 12.13
C ILE A 376 2.78 21.03 12.38
N GLU A 377 1.64 21.71 12.60
CA GLU A 377 0.36 21.06 12.85
C GLU A 377 -0.11 20.23 11.67
N THR A 378 -0.01 20.78 10.47
CA THR A 378 -0.40 20.10 9.23
C THR A 378 0.46 18.85 9.01
N GLY A 379 1.80 19.00 9.09
CA GLY A 379 2.71 17.88 8.89
C GLY A 379 2.50 16.73 9.89
N ILE A 380 2.25 17.05 11.16
CA ILE A 380 1.98 16.03 12.19
C ILE A 380 0.61 15.36 11.96
N ARG A 381 -0.43 16.11 11.58
CA ARG A 381 -1.75 15.53 11.28
C ARG A 381 -1.70 14.59 10.07
N GLU A 382 -1.00 14.96 9.01
CA GLU A 382 -0.80 14.10 7.85
C GLU A 382 -0.02 12.83 8.18
N GLU A 383 1.03 12.95 9.00
CA GLU A 383 1.78 11.80 9.49
C GLU A 383 0.90 10.83 10.28
N LEU A 384 0.11 11.33 11.23
CA LEU A 384 -0.80 10.52 12.04
C LEU A 384 -1.94 9.91 11.21
N ALA A 385 -2.43 10.63 10.19
CA ALA A 385 -3.45 10.11 9.27
C ALA A 385 -2.91 8.93 8.45
N ARG A 386 -1.68 9.04 7.92
CA ARG A 386 -1.01 7.94 7.21
C ARG A 386 -0.84 6.71 8.10
N LYS A 387 -0.39 6.90 9.35
CA LYS A 387 -0.26 5.79 10.32
C LYS A 387 -1.58 5.07 10.57
N ARG A 388 -2.69 5.82 10.75
CA ARG A 388 -4.03 5.24 10.95
C ARG A 388 -4.52 4.44 9.75
N GLU A 389 -4.33 4.95 8.54
CA GLU A 389 -4.70 4.25 7.32
C GLU A 389 -3.94 2.92 7.19
N GLN A 390 -2.64 2.94 7.49
CA GLN A 390 -1.82 1.73 7.47
C GLN A 390 -2.22 0.72 8.56
N GLU A 391 -2.52 1.17 9.79
CA GLU A 391 -3.08 0.32 10.85
C GLU A 391 -4.40 -0.34 10.40
N GLN A 392 -5.27 0.41 9.72
CA GLN A 392 -6.54 -0.12 9.19
C GLN A 392 -6.30 -1.18 8.10
N GLN A 393 -5.39 -0.92 7.15
CA GLN A 393 -5.04 -1.87 6.10
C GLN A 393 -4.44 -3.16 6.67
N TYR A 394 -3.55 -3.05 7.67
CA TYR A 394 -2.98 -4.19 8.36
C TYR A 394 -4.07 -5.00 9.09
N GLY A 395 -4.94 -4.33 9.85
CA GLY A 395 -6.04 -4.98 10.57
C GLY A 395 -7.08 -5.62 9.64
N GLN A 396 -7.27 -5.12 8.42
CA GLN A 396 -8.11 -5.77 7.42
C GLN A 396 -7.45 -7.04 6.86
N ALA A 397 -6.18 -6.95 6.43
CA ALA A 397 -5.46 -8.11 5.89
C ALA A 397 -5.32 -9.23 6.93
N LEU A 398 -5.11 -8.87 8.21
CA LEU A 398 -5.08 -9.82 9.30
C LEU A 398 -6.44 -10.50 9.52
N ARG A 399 -7.55 -9.75 9.42
CA ARG A 399 -8.91 -10.31 9.45
C ARG A 399 -9.15 -11.30 8.33
N GLU A 400 -8.77 -10.96 7.10
CA GLU A 400 -8.88 -11.86 5.95
C GLU A 400 -8.10 -13.16 6.17
N LEU A 401 -6.91 -13.07 6.76
CA LEU A 401 -6.07 -14.23 7.07
C LEU A 401 -6.63 -15.09 8.21
N MET A 402 -7.09 -14.47 9.30
CA MET A 402 -7.64 -15.22 10.43
C MET A 402 -9.02 -15.77 10.14
N GLN A 403 -9.85 -15.10 9.33
CA GLN A 403 -11.20 -15.52 8.94
C GLN A 403 -11.26 -16.21 7.56
N GLY A 404 -10.11 -16.66 7.05
CA GLY A 404 -9.93 -17.08 5.65
C GLY A 404 -10.99 -18.06 5.15
N LYS A 405 -11.74 -17.65 4.12
CA LYS A 405 -12.68 -18.53 3.39
C LYS A 405 -11.93 -19.70 2.74
N GLU A 406 -10.74 -19.44 2.21
CA GLU A 406 -9.85 -20.45 1.64
C GLU A 406 -9.21 -21.31 2.74
N PHE A 407 -9.16 -22.63 2.50
CA PHE A 407 -8.63 -23.60 3.47
C PHE A 407 -7.10 -23.48 3.61
N LEU A 408 -6.40 -23.41 2.48
CA LEU A 408 -4.98 -23.09 2.38
C LEU A 408 -4.82 -21.58 2.23
N LEU A 409 -3.92 -20.99 3.02
CA LEU A 409 -3.62 -19.56 2.92
C LEU A 409 -2.65 -19.34 1.75
N PRO A 410 -2.94 -18.47 0.78
CA PRO A 410 -1.98 -18.15 -0.28
C PRO A 410 -0.70 -17.55 0.31
N ASP A 411 0.47 -18.02 -0.14
CA ASP A 411 1.78 -17.47 0.25
C ASP A 411 1.85 -15.94 0.04
N GLU A 412 1.17 -15.47 -1.01
CA GLU A 412 1.03 -14.06 -1.36
C GLU A 412 0.40 -13.20 -0.24
N LEU A 413 -0.53 -13.78 0.54
CA LEU A 413 -1.17 -13.09 1.67
C LEU A 413 -0.23 -12.98 2.88
N ARG A 414 0.58 -14.03 3.14
CA ARG A 414 1.65 -13.99 4.15
C ARG A 414 2.73 -12.97 3.78
N GLU A 415 3.15 -12.95 2.52
CA GLU A 415 4.10 -11.96 2.00
C GLU A 415 3.54 -10.53 2.03
N ARG A 416 2.24 -10.34 1.75
CA ARG A 416 1.58 -9.05 1.87
C ARG A 416 1.60 -8.54 3.32
N LEU A 417 1.29 -9.37 4.31
CA LEU A 417 1.39 -8.99 5.73
C LEU A 417 2.83 -8.70 6.16
N SER A 418 3.79 -9.51 5.71
CA SER A 418 5.22 -9.27 5.98
C SER A 418 5.69 -7.93 5.39
N ARG A 419 5.28 -7.62 4.14
CA ARG A 419 5.58 -6.32 3.51
C ARG A 419 4.93 -5.15 4.22
N ILE A 420 3.67 -5.27 4.67
CA ILE A 420 3.02 -4.22 5.46
C ILE A 420 3.75 -4.04 6.81
N ARG A 421 4.16 -5.14 7.45
CA ARG A 421 4.90 -5.09 8.72
C ARG A 421 6.30 -4.49 8.58
N GLN A 422 7.04 -4.82 7.52
CA GLN A 422 8.42 -4.37 7.31
C GLN A 422 8.51 -2.98 6.65
N GLY A 423 7.54 -2.64 5.80
CA GLY A 423 7.50 -1.37 5.08
C GLY A 423 6.83 -0.24 5.86
N VAL A 424 6.17 -0.54 6.98
CA VAL A 424 5.47 0.45 7.80
C VAL A 424 6.02 0.41 9.21
N ASP A 425 6.46 1.58 9.69
CA ASP A 425 6.87 1.85 11.07
C ASP A 425 5.65 1.80 12.03
N LEU A 426 4.88 0.70 11.98
CA LEU A 426 3.80 0.39 12.89
C LEU A 426 4.40 0.04 14.26
N PRO A 427 4.01 0.73 15.33
CA PRO A 427 4.45 0.37 16.67
C PRO A 427 4.02 -1.07 16.99
N GLU A 428 4.91 -1.87 17.59
CA GLU A 428 4.59 -3.24 18.04
C GLU A 428 3.38 -3.25 19.00
N GLU A 429 3.13 -2.17 19.75
CA GLU A 429 1.93 -2.00 20.57
C GLU A 429 0.62 -1.90 19.75
N ALA A 430 0.65 -1.24 18.59
CA ALA A 430 -0.52 -1.15 17.71
C ALA A 430 -0.84 -2.50 17.08
N ILE A 431 0.19 -3.21 16.62
CA ILE A 431 0.09 -4.59 16.14
C ILE A 431 -0.48 -5.49 17.24
N GLY A 432 0.07 -5.41 18.45
CA GLY A 432 -0.40 -6.16 19.61
C GLY A 432 -1.87 -5.91 19.95
N ARG A 433 -2.34 -4.65 19.87
CA ARG A 433 -3.75 -4.30 20.08
C ARG A 433 -4.66 -4.86 19.00
N LEU A 434 -4.31 -4.70 17.71
CA LEU A 434 -5.11 -5.25 16.60
C LEU A 434 -5.24 -6.78 16.73
N HIS A 435 -4.16 -7.45 17.12
CA HIS A 435 -4.17 -8.89 17.37
C HIS A 435 -5.07 -9.25 18.56
N ALA A 436 -4.96 -8.52 19.67
CA ALA A 436 -5.78 -8.76 20.86
C ALA A 436 -7.28 -8.50 20.63
N ASP A 437 -7.63 -7.47 19.85
CA ASP A 437 -9.01 -7.15 19.52
C ASP A 437 -9.65 -8.24 18.66
N MET A 438 -8.88 -8.82 17.74
CA MET A 438 -9.35 -9.94 16.92
C MET A 438 -9.59 -11.21 17.72
N ASN A 439 -8.69 -11.55 18.66
CA ASN A 439 -8.88 -12.71 19.53
C ASN A 439 -10.10 -12.56 20.47
N LYS A 440 -10.58 -11.32 20.70
CA LYS A 440 -11.77 -11.04 21.53
C LYS A 440 -13.09 -11.03 20.75
N ALA A 441 -13.05 -11.02 19.42
CA ALA A 441 -14.27 -11.00 18.63
C ALA A 441 -15.03 -12.33 18.82
N PRO A 442 -16.35 -12.30 19.07
CA PRO A 442 -17.13 -13.52 19.20
C PRO A 442 -17.07 -14.34 17.90
N LEU A 443 -16.91 -15.65 18.06
CA LEU A 443 -16.88 -16.61 16.96
C LEU A 443 -18.30 -17.11 16.70
N GLU A 444 -18.79 -16.93 15.47
CA GLU A 444 -20.15 -17.29 15.05
C GLU A 444 -20.19 -18.68 14.40
N PRO A 445 -21.30 -19.44 14.51
CA PRO A 445 -21.45 -20.72 13.81
C PRO A 445 -21.16 -20.66 12.30
N GLY A 446 -20.37 -21.62 11.82
CA GLY A 446 -19.90 -21.68 10.42
C GLY A 446 -18.74 -20.73 10.10
N GLN A 447 -18.26 -19.93 11.06
CA GLN A 447 -17.13 -19.04 10.86
C GLN A 447 -15.80 -19.82 10.92
N PRO A 448 -14.97 -19.81 9.84
CA PRO A 448 -13.61 -20.33 9.92
C PRO A 448 -12.73 -19.38 10.73
N PHE A 449 -11.81 -19.93 11.51
CA PHE A 449 -10.81 -19.14 12.23
C PHE A 449 -9.47 -19.88 12.39
N ARG A 450 -8.42 -19.14 12.74
CA ARG A 450 -7.11 -19.68 13.16
C ARG A 450 -6.63 -18.91 14.38
N ASP A 451 -6.27 -19.62 15.45
CA ASP A 451 -5.64 -19.00 16.62
C ASP A 451 -4.16 -18.70 16.34
N ARG A 452 -3.60 -17.75 17.09
CA ARG A 452 -2.19 -17.36 16.95
C ARG A 452 -1.32 -18.14 17.94
N LEU A 453 -0.14 -18.56 17.49
CA LEU A 453 0.88 -19.17 18.34
C LEU A 453 1.77 -18.08 18.99
N LYS A 454 2.58 -18.45 20.00
CA LYS A 454 3.43 -17.49 20.73
C LYS A 454 4.45 -16.77 19.86
N ASP A 455 4.98 -17.45 18.84
CA ASP A 455 5.93 -16.90 17.86
C ASP A 455 5.27 -15.94 16.85
N GLY A 456 3.94 -15.87 16.88
CA GLY A 456 3.12 -15.02 16.06
C GLY A 456 2.63 -15.63 14.76
N SER A 457 2.98 -16.88 14.47
CA SER A 457 2.42 -17.68 13.38
C SER A 457 0.97 -18.09 13.67
N LEU A 458 0.30 -18.68 12.68
CA LEU A 458 -1.07 -19.18 12.82
C LEU A 458 -1.09 -20.67 13.11
N GLY A 459 -1.96 -21.06 14.03
CA GLY A 459 -2.30 -22.45 14.29
C GLY A 459 -3.25 -23.05 13.23
N PRO A 460 -3.74 -24.27 13.51
CA PRO A 460 -4.59 -25.02 12.60
C PRO A 460 -5.91 -24.32 12.25
N SER A 461 -6.44 -24.64 11.06
CA SER A 461 -7.72 -24.07 10.62
C SER A 461 -8.89 -24.72 11.37
N MET A 462 -9.65 -23.90 12.06
CA MET A 462 -10.83 -24.30 12.82
C MET A 462 -12.10 -23.74 12.17
N ILE A 463 -13.24 -24.33 12.49
CA ILE A 463 -14.57 -23.82 12.16
C ILE A 463 -15.52 -24.01 13.34
N VAL A 464 -16.38 -23.04 13.58
CA VAL A 464 -17.39 -23.13 14.65
C VAL A 464 -18.52 -24.05 14.21
N ILE A 465 -18.77 -25.08 15.01
CA ILE A 465 -19.89 -26.02 14.90
C ILE A 465 -21.05 -25.50 15.76
N PRO A 466 -22.27 -25.39 15.21
CA PRO A 466 -23.42 -24.86 15.94
C PRO A 466 -23.85 -25.79 17.08
N ALA A 467 -24.32 -25.19 18.18
CA ALA A 467 -25.13 -25.90 19.17
C ALA A 467 -26.34 -26.58 18.49
N GLY A 468 -26.81 -27.69 19.04
CA GLY A 468 -27.92 -28.44 18.45
C GLY A 468 -28.02 -29.84 18.99
N LYS A 469 -28.71 -30.70 18.25
CA LYS A 469 -28.89 -32.11 18.63
C LYS A 469 -28.96 -33.00 17.42
N PHE A 470 -28.58 -34.26 17.59
CA PHE A 470 -28.65 -35.25 16.53
C PHE A 470 -28.83 -36.66 17.09
N LEU A 471 -29.17 -37.60 16.20
CA LEU A 471 -29.18 -39.04 16.51
C LEU A 471 -27.79 -39.62 16.18
N MET A 472 -27.07 -40.05 17.21
CA MET A 472 -25.76 -40.69 17.07
C MET A 472 -25.93 -42.19 16.83
N GLY A 473 -25.09 -42.76 15.96
CA GLY A 473 -25.16 -44.15 15.54
C GLY A 473 -26.01 -44.39 14.28
N SER A 474 -26.04 -45.63 13.79
CA SER A 474 -26.77 -46.00 12.56
C SER A 474 -28.11 -46.70 12.83
N PRO A 475 -29.13 -46.47 11.99
CA PRO A 475 -30.42 -47.16 12.11
C PRO A 475 -30.26 -48.66 11.82
N GLU A 476 -31.11 -49.50 12.42
CA GLU A 476 -30.99 -50.98 12.32
C GLU A 476 -30.92 -51.52 10.88
N GLY A 477 -31.54 -50.81 9.93
CA GLY A 477 -31.58 -51.19 8.51
C GLY A 477 -30.50 -50.55 7.63
N GLU A 478 -29.56 -49.77 8.17
CA GLU A 478 -28.48 -49.18 7.36
C GLU A 478 -27.55 -50.26 6.80
N ALA A 479 -27.23 -50.19 5.51
CA ALA A 479 -26.34 -51.15 4.87
C ALA A 479 -24.93 -51.07 5.48
N GLY A 480 -24.28 -52.23 5.69
CA GLY A 480 -22.95 -52.28 6.29
C GLY A 480 -22.87 -51.86 7.76
N ARG A 481 -24.02 -51.67 8.44
CA ARG A 481 -24.08 -51.43 9.89
C ARG A 481 -23.47 -52.58 10.69
N PHE A 482 -22.69 -52.23 11.70
CA PHE A 482 -22.26 -53.13 12.77
C PHE A 482 -23.01 -52.88 14.10
N ASP A 483 -23.08 -53.89 14.97
CA ASP A 483 -23.84 -53.82 16.23
C ASP A 483 -23.32 -52.75 17.20
N GLN A 484 -22.02 -52.46 17.18
CA GLN A 484 -21.41 -51.44 18.02
C GLN A 484 -21.82 -50.01 17.67
N GLU A 485 -22.47 -49.79 16.53
CA GLU A 485 -22.98 -48.48 16.09
C GLU A 485 -24.36 -48.15 16.67
N GLY A 486 -24.93 -49.06 17.47
CA GLY A 486 -26.22 -48.85 18.11
C GLY A 486 -26.20 -49.03 19.63
N PRO A 487 -27.35 -48.79 20.30
CA PRO A 487 -28.57 -48.24 19.73
C PRO A 487 -28.40 -46.77 19.33
N GLN A 488 -29.20 -46.30 18.37
CA GLN A 488 -29.27 -44.87 18.11
C GLN A 488 -29.79 -44.13 19.35
N HIS A 489 -29.17 -43.01 19.67
CA HIS A 489 -29.52 -42.19 20.84
C HIS A 489 -29.36 -40.70 20.51
N GLU A 490 -30.12 -39.85 21.20
CA GLU A 490 -30.04 -38.40 21.03
C GLU A 490 -28.86 -37.84 21.82
N VAL A 491 -28.05 -37.00 21.17
CA VAL A 491 -26.99 -36.22 21.80
C VAL A 491 -27.30 -34.73 21.58
N ILE A 492 -27.13 -33.93 22.63
CA ILE A 492 -27.45 -32.50 22.68
C ILE A 492 -26.21 -31.69 23.02
N PHE A 493 -25.80 -30.82 22.11
CA PHE A 493 -24.76 -29.81 22.32
C PHE A 493 -25.42 -28.50 22.74
N ALA A 494 -25.33 -28.17 24.03
CA ALA A 494 -25.93 -26.94 24.58
C ALA A 494 -25.23 -25.66 24.09
N ASN A 495 -23.93 -25.74 23.81
CA ASN A 495 -23.11 -24.63 23.36
C ASN A 495 -22.41 -24.99 22.03
N PRO A 496 -22.11 -24.00 21.18
CA PRO A 496 -21.23 -24.22 20.04
C PRO A 496 -19.83 -24.60 20.52
N PHE A 497 -19.10 -25.31 19.66
CA PHE A 497 -17.70 -25.64 19.85
C PHE A 497 -16.99 -25.48 18.49
N ALA A 498 -15.66 -25.55 18.45
CA ALA A 498 -14.93 -25.51 17.20
C ALA A 498 -14.30 -26.87 16.88
N LEU A 499 -14.24 -27.21 15.59
CA LEU A 499 -13.54 -28.39 15.08
C LEU A 499 -12.55 -27.99 13.99
N GLY A 500 -11.47 -28.75 13.86
CA GLY A 500 -10.53 -28.61 12.74
C GLY A 500 -11.27 -28.78 11.42
N ARG A 501 -11.13 -27.80 10.52
CA ARG A 501 -11.72 -27.88 9.17
C ARG A 501 -11.22 -29.09 8.39
N GLY A 502 -10.06 -29.63 8.75
CA GLY A 502 -9.56 -30.93 8.31
C GLY A 502 -8.62 -31.50 9.37
N ALA A 503 -8.02 -32.65 9.07
CA ALA A 503 -6.99 -33.27 9.91
C ALA A 503 -5.75 -32.37 10.04
N VAL A 504 -5.01 -32.52 11.14
CA VAL A 504 -3.74 -31.80 11.38
C VAL A 504 -2.75 -32.15 10.27
N MET A 505 -2.17 -31.13 9.64
CA MET A 505 -1.27 -31.31 8.50
C MET A 505 0.16 -31.65 8.95
N VAL A 506 0.93 -32.28 8.05
CA VAL A 506 2.36 -32.57 8.27
C VAL A 506 3.15 -31.31 8.64
N GLY A 507 2.89 -30.18 7.98
CA GLY A 507 3.56 -28.91 8.30
C GLY A 507 3.19 -28.36 9.69
N GLU A 508 1.94 -28.55 10.12
CA GLU A 508 1.48 -28.13 11.45
C GLU A 508 2.11 -29.01 12.55
N PHE A 509 2.20 -30.32 12.33
CA PHE A 509 2.88 -31.25 13.23
C PHE A 509 4.41 -31.05 13.25
N ARG A 510 5.01 -30.71 12.10
CA ARG A 510 6.42 -30.36 12.00
C ARG A 510 6.76 -29.14 12.87
N ALA A 511 5.92 -28.11 12.86
CA ALA A 511 6.12 -26.93 13.71
C ALA A 511 6.13 -27.29 15.20
N PHE A 512 5.31 -28.25 15.63
CA PHE A 512 5.38 -28.82 16.99
C PHE A 512 6.72 -29.50 17.24
N VAL A 513 7.11 -30.46 16.38
CA VAL A 513 8.36 -31.21 16.52
C VAL A 513 9.58 -30.29 16.56
N GLU A 514 9.64 -29.29 15.69
CA GLU A 514 10.74 -28.31 15.63
C GLU A 514 10.76 -27.40 16.86
N ALA A 515 9.60 -27.06 17.44
CA ALA A 515 9.52 -26.20 18.61
C ALA A 515 9.88 -26.92 19.92
N THR A 516 9.74 -28.25 19.99
CA THR A 516 9.89 -29.03 21.23
C THR A 516 10.96 -30.12 21.17
N ASP A 517 11.62 -30.31 20.03
CA ASP A 517 12.50 -31.45 19.73
C ASP A 517 11.82 -32.80 20.01
N TYR A 518 10.49 -32.88 19.80
CA TYR A 518 9.71 -34.07 20.12
C TYR A 518 10.05 -35.23 19.19
N ARG A 519 10.12 -36.45 19.75
CA ARG A 519 10.26 -37.68 18.97
C ARG A 519 9.02 -38.53 19.19
N THR A 520 8.36 -38.92 18.11
CA THR A 520 7.15 -39.73 18.21
C THR A 520 7.46 -41.14 18.68
N GLN A 521 6.47 -41.82 19.25
CA GLN A 521 6.64 -43.21 19.67
C GLN A 521 7.03 -44.14 18.50
N ALA A 522 6.62 -43.81 17.27
CA ALA A 522 7.06 -44.52 16.08
C ALA A 522 8.58 -44.38 15.87
N GLU A 523 9.13 -43.18 16.05
CA GLU A 523 10.56 -42.88 15.95
C GLU A 523 11.39 -43.48 17.11
N GLU A 524 10.78 -43.81 18.23
CA GLU A 524 11.40 -44.53 19.36
C GLU A 524 11.56 -46.05 19.12
N GLY A 525 11.41 -46.48 17.87
CA GLY A 525 11.60 -47.87 17.44
C GLY A 525 10.33 -48.70 17.46
N LYS A 526 9.17 -48.10 17.78
CA LYS A 526 7.89 -48.80 17.57
C LYS A 526 7.53 -48.89 16.09
N GLY A 527 8.03 -48.01 15.23
CA GLY A 527 7.65 -47.93 13.82
C GLY A 527 6.15 -47.67 13.64
N CYS A 528 5.64 -47.93 12.45
CA CYS A 528 4.21 -47.85 12.15
C CYS A 528 3.74 -49.05 11.31
N PHE A 529 2.44 -49.30 11.29
CA PHE A 529 1.80 -50.23 10.37
C PHE A 529 1.55 -49.55 9.02
N VAL A 530 2.02 -50.19 7.95
CA VAL A 530 1.83 -49.76 6.55
C VAL A 530 1.04 -50.82 5.81
N TRP A 531 0.10 -50.41 4.96
CA TRP A 531 -0.67 -51.35 4.15
C TRP A 531 0.20 -51.96 3.05
N ASN A 532 0.36 -53.29 3.08
CA ASN A 532 0.97 -54.04 1.99
C ASN A 532 -0.15 -54.46 1.04
N ARG A 533 -0.21 -53.79 -0.12
CA ARG A 533 -1.21 -54.03 -1.16
C ARG A 533 -1.12 -55.44 -1.74
N ASP A 534 0.08 -55.91 -2.05
CA ASP A 534 0.28 -57.19 -2.74
C ASP A 534 -0.21 -58.37 -1.87
N GLU A 535 -0.09 -58.22 -0.56
CA GLU A 535 -0.51 -59.23 0.42
C GLU A 535 -1.87 -58.92 1.07
N GLY A 536 -2.46 -57.75 0.82
CA GLY A 536 -3.74 -57.31 1.36
C GLY A 536 -3.76 -57.28 2.90
N LYS A 537 -2.66 -56.86 3.54
CA LYS A 537 -2.54 -56.86 5.01
C LYS A 537 -1.70 -55.70 5.54
N TRP A 538 -1.94 -55.37 6.81
CA TRP A 538 -1.10 -54.43 7.56
C TRP A 538 0.23 -55.08 7.98
N GLU A 539 1.32 -54.39 7.69
CA GLU A 539 2.67 -54.82 8.07
C GLU A 539 3.37 -53.76 8.90
N ARG A 540 3.96 -54.19 10.02
CA ARG A 540 4.72 -53.30 10.89
C ARG A 540 6.10 -53.04 10.30
N ARG A 541 6.39 -51.79 9.97
CA ARG A 541 7.68 -51.33 9.48
C ARG A 541 8.38 -50.46 10.50
N LYS A 542 9.60 -50.85 10.88
CA LYS A 542 10.42 -50.13 11.87
C LYS A 542 10.88 -48.75 11.41
N ASP A 543 11.05 -48.57 10.11
CA ASP A 543 11.45 -47.32 9.48
C ASP A 543 10.27 -46.41 9.16
N CYS A 544 9.02 -46.88 9.38
CA CYS A 544 7.85 -46.04 9.22
C CYS A 544 7.65 -45.09 10.41
N ASN A 545 7.41 -43.82 10.11
CA ASN A 545 7.04 -42.76 11.05
C ASN A 545 6.34 -41.61 10.29
N TRP A 546 6.04 -40.51 10.98
CA TRP A 546 5.34 -39.35 10.41
C TRP A 546 6.05 -38.64 9.24
N GLN A 547 7.38 -38.76 9.14
CA GLN A 547 8.16 -38.22 8.02
C GLN A 547 8.24 -39.19 6.85
N SER A 548 7.96 -40.48 7.07
CA SER A 548 8.13 -41.55 6.09
C SER A 548 7.06 -42.63 6.30
N PRO A 549 5.78 -42.34 6.01
CA PRO A 549 4.67 -43.25 6.30
C PRO A 549 4.54 -44.42 5.31
N GLY A 550 5.48 -44.58 4.38
CA GLY A 550 5.44 -45.57 3.30
C GLY A 550 4.98 -45.04 1.95
N PHE A 551 4.57 -43.77 1.90
CA PHE A 551 4.28 -43.02 0.66
C PHE A 551 4.73 -41.55 0.82
N GLN A 552 4.78 -40.81 -0.29
CA GLN A 552 5.17 -39.39 -0.25
C GLN A 552 4.04 -38.53 0.31
N GLN A 553 4.41 -37.62 1.22
CA GLN A 553 3.56 -36.54 1.74
C GLN A 553 4.33 -35.22 1.66
N ASP A 554 3.62 -34.15 1.33
CA ASP A 554 4.09 -32.78 1.56
C ASP A 554 3.45 -32.21 2.84
N ASP A 555 3.80 -30.96 3.18
CA ASP A 555 3.34 -30.31 4.40
C ASP A 555 1.82 -30.06 4.45
N HIS A 556 1.09 -30.24 3.35
CA HIS A 556 -0.38 -30.07 3.29
C HIS A 556 -1.16 -31.38 3.42
N HIS A 557 -0.48 -32.54 3.48
CA HIS A 557 -1.14 -33.82 3.73
C HIS A 557 -1.42 -34.01 5.23
N PRO A 558 -2.40 -34.84 5.61
CA PRO A 558 -2.65 -35.14 7.02
C PRO A 558 -1.46 -35.88 7.62
N VAL A 559 -1.06 -35.51 8.84
CA VAL A 559 -0.01 -36.25 9.55
C VAL A 559 -0.54 -37.65 9.91
N VAL A 560 0.23 -38.68 9.55
CA VAL A 560 -0.04 -40.10 9.87
C VAL A 560 1.23 -40.73 10.43
N GLY A 561 1.22 -42.02 10.75
CA GLY A 561 2.40 -42.67 11.35
C GLY A 561 2.69 -42.15 12.77
N ILE A 562 1.64 -41.67 13.43
CA ILE A 562 1.61 -41.17 14.81
C ILE A 562 0.62 -41.98 15.64
N THR A 563 0.89 -42.07 16.93
CA THR A 563 0.02 -42.72 17.93
C THR A 563 -0.99 -41.73 18.51
N TRP A 564 -2.02 -42.24 19.20
CA TRP A 564 -2.94 -41.37 19.97
C TRP A 564 -2.19 -40.54 21.02
N ASN A 565 -1.15 -41.11 21.63
CA ASN A 565 -0.33 -40.41 22.61
C ASN A 565 0.43 -39.24 21.97
N ASP A 566 1.01 -39.44 20.78
CA ASP A 566 1.69 -38.36 20.05
C ASP A 566 0.72 -37.21 19.70
N ALA A 567 -0.53 -37.54 19.32
CA ALA A 567 -1.57 -36.54 19.07
C ALA A 567 -1.91 -35.74 20.34
N MET A 568 -1.90 -36.36 21.51
CA MET A 568 -2.13 -35.68 22.79
C MET A 568 -0.97 -34.77 23.21
N GLU A 569 0.27 -35.13 22.90
CA GLU A 569 1.43 -34.25 23.12
C GLU A 569 1.35 -33.01 22.21
N TYR A 570 0.95 -33.18 20.94
CA TYR A 570 0.67 -32.06 20.05
C TYR A 570 -0.44 -31.15 20.61
N VAL A 571 -1.55 -31.73 21.09
CA VAL A 571 -2.65 -30.99 21.73
C VAL A 571 -2.16 -30.20 22.95
N ALA A 572 -1.32 -30.81 23.79
CA ALA A 572 -0.78 -30.16 24.98
C ALA A 572 0.10 -28.97 24.61
N TRP A 573 0.97 -29.13 23.61
CA TRP A 573 1.77 -28.03 23.07
C TRP A 573 0.88 -26.92 22.49
N LEU A 574 -0.13 -27.25 21.69
CA LEU A 574 -1.00 -26.26 21.07
C LEU A 574 -1.79 -25.44 22.11
N ARG A 575 -2.26 -26.08 23.18
CA ARG A 575 -2.85 -25.38 24.35
C ARG A 575 -1.87 -24.39 24.95
N GLU A 576 -0.61 -24.79 25.11
CA GLU A 576 0.41 -23.91 25.67
C GLU A 576 0.71 -22.73 24.74
N GLN A 577 0.73 -22.96 23.42
CA GLN A 577 1.01 -21.92 22.42
C GLN A 577 -0.11 -20.89 22.29
N THR A 578 -1.36 -21.31 22.44
CA THR A 578 -2.53 -20.47 22.18
C THR A 578 -3.15 -19.91 23.47
N GLY A 579 -2.99 -20.62 24.59
CA GLY A 579 -3.76 -20.37 25.82
C GLY A 579 -5.21 -20.88 25.75
N GLU A 580 -5.58 -21.57 24.66
CA GLU A 580 -6.94 -21.99 24.36
C GLU A 580 -7.20 -23.46 24.69
N ASN A 581 -8.47 -23.83 24.89
CA ASN A 581 -8.86 -25.19 25.28
C ASN A 581 -8.93 -26.16 24.08
N TYR A 582 -7.79 -26.38 23.41
CA TYR A 582 -7.65 -27.39 22.35
C TYR A 582 -7.72 -28.82 22.90
N ARG A 583 -8.24 -29.78 22.15
CA ARG A 583 -8.31 -31.20 22.52
C ARG A 583 -8.57 -32.07 21.28
N LEU A 584 -8.57 -33.39 21.44
CA LEU A 584 -9.25 -34.25 20.48
C LEU A 584 -10.77 -34.10 20.63
N PRO A 585 -11.55 -34.22 19.53
CA PRO A 585 -13.01 -34.27 19.62
C PRO A 585 -13.47 -35.47 20.43
N SER A 586 -14.64 -35.37 21.06
CA SER A 586 -15.35 -36.58 21.46
C SER A 586 -15.85 -37.31 20.21
N GLU A 587 -16.13 -38.61 20.35
CA GLU A 587 -16.75 -39.40 19.29
C GLU A 587 -18.07 -38.76 18.83
N ALA A 588 -18.85 -38.24 19.77
CA ALA A 588 -20.13 -37.59 19.50
C ALA A 588 -19.96 -36.27 18.73
N GLU A 589 -18.98 -35.43 19.11
CA GLU A 589 -18.67 -34.19 18.38
C GLU A 589 -18.22 -34.47 16.95
N TRP A 590 -17.40 -35.51 16.78
CA TRP A 590 -16.93 -35.95 15.47
C TRP A 590 -18.10 -36.39 14.59
N GLU A 591 -19.00 -37.27 15.08
CA GLU A 591 -20.14 -37.74 14.29
C GLU A 591 -21.12 -36.61 13.95
N TYR A 592 -21.39 -35.74 14.92
CA TYR A 592 -22.26 -34.59 14.72
C TYR A 592 -21.75 -33.69 13.59
N ALA A 593 -20.46 -33.38 13.62
CA ALA A 593 -19.80 -32.59 12.59
C ALA A 593 -19.72 -33.32 11.24
N ALA A 594 -19.46 -34.64 11.24
CA ALA A 594 -19.40 -35.45 10.03
C ALA A 594 -20.77 -35.50 9.33
N ARG A 595 -21.87 -35.65 10.09
CA ARG A 595 -23.24 -35.64 9.56
C ARG A 595 -23.70 -34.29 9.05
N ALA A 596 -23.27 -33.20 9.68
CA ALA A 596 -23.61 -31.82 9.30
C ALA A 596 -25.12 -31.60 9.03
N GLY A 597 -25.96 -32.20 9.87
CA GLY A 597 -27.43 -32.12 9.79
C GLY A 597 -28.11 -33.19 8.92
N THR A 598 -27.34 -34.06 8.25
CA THR A 598 -27.90 -35.19 7.50
C THR A 598 -28.17 -36.40 8.40
N THR A 599 -29.09 -37.26 7.97
CA THR A 599 -29.41 -38.55 8.62
C THR A 599 -28.99 -39.75 7.76
N THR A 600 -28.36 -39.49 6.62
CA THR A 600 -27.90 -40.48 5.66
C THR A 600 -26.56 -41.09 6.09
N PRO A 601 -26.10 -42.18 5.44
CA PRO A 601 -24.82 -42.81 5.75
C PRO A 601 -23.63 -41.87 5.54
N PHE A 602 -23.71 -40.93 4.59
CA PHE A 602 -22.68 -39.91 4.33
C PHE A 602 -23.31 -38.52 4.32
N SER A 603 -22.52 -37.48 4.58
CA SER A 603 -22.98 -36.08 4.40
C SER A 603 -23.26 -35.70 2.94
N THR A 604 -22.79 -36.51 1.99
CA THR A 604 -23.10 -36.43 0.56
C THR A 604 -24.43 -37.10 0.19
N GLY A 605 -25.10 -37.77 1.13
CA GLY A 605 -26.35 -38.49 0.92
C GLY A 605 -26.19 -40.01 1.08
N GLU A 606 -26.91 -40.76 0.26
CA GLU A 606 -26.88 -42.25 0.24
C GLU A 606 -25.64 -42.82 -0.46
N CYS A 607 -24.92 -42.01 -1.23
CA CYS A 607 -23.73 -42.38 -1.99
C CYS A 607 -22.55 -41.51 -1.63
N ILE A 608 -21.35 -42.04 -1.87
CA ILE A 608 -20.10 -41.31 -1.82
C ILE A 608 -19.22 -41.73 -2.99
N HIS A 609 -18.62 -40.74 -3.66
CA HIS A 609 -17.75 -40.95 -4.82
C HIS A 609 -16.30 -40.57 -4.49
N THR A 610 -15.34 -41.10 -5.25
CA THR A 610 -13.91 -40.83 -5.03
C THR A 610 -13.46 -39.41 -5.40
N ASP A 611 -14.30 -38.61 -6.05
CA ASP A 611 -14.11 -37.16 -6.23
C ASP A 611 -14.65 -36.33 -5.05
N GLN A 612 -15.38 -36.97 -4.13
CA GLN A 612 -15.88 -36.39 -2.87
C GLN A 612 -15.08 -36.85 -1.64
N ALA A 613 -14.51 -38.07 -1.70
CA ALA A 613 -13.73 -38.67 -0.63
C ALA A 613 -12.52 -39.45 -1.16
N ASN A 614 -11.55 -39.75 -0.29
CA ASN A 614 -10.38 -40.55 -0.63
C ASN A 614 -10.44 -41.92 0.05
N TYR A 615 -10.68 -42.98 -0.73
CA TYR A 615 -10.85 -44.36 -0.24
C TYR A 615 -10.51 -45.39 -1.34
N ASP A 616 -10.61 -46.68 -1.05
CA ASP A 616 -10.53 -47.75 -2.05
C ASP A 616 -11.86 -47.88 -2.82
N GLY A 617 -11.97 -47.13 -3.91
CA GLY A 617 -13.08 -47.22 -4.87
C GLY A 617 -12.85 -48.25 -5.98
N SER A 618 -11.83 -49.11 -5.87
CA SER A 618 -11.56 -50.16 -6.87
C SER A 618 -12.49 -51.38 -6.77
N ARG A 619 -13.25 -51.47 -5.66
CA ARG A 619 -14.21 -52.54 -5.37
C ARG A 619 -15.65 -52.11 -5.67
N ASP A 620 -16.62 -52.82 -5.11
CA ASP A 620 -18.04 -52.48 -5.21
C ASP A 620 -18.34 -51.13 -4.53
N ASP A 621 -19.43 -50.49 -4.95
CA ASP A 621 -19.90 -49.27 -4.31
C ASP A 621 -20.69 -49.55 -3.03
N TYR A 622 -21.08 -48.49 -2.33
CA TYR A 622 -21.90 -48.65 -1.14
C TYR A 622 -23.34 -48.97 -1.51
N ALA A 623 -23.82 -50.15 -1.10
CA ALA A 623 -25.22 -50.56 -1.20
C ALA A 623 -25.82 -50.48 -2.62
N ASP A 624 -25.03 -50.85 -3.64
CA ASP A 624 -25.42 -50.83 -5.06
C ASP A 624 -25.93 -49.45 -5.52
N CYS A 625 -25.41 -48.37 -4.93
CA CYS A 625 -25.97 -47.04 -5.13
C CYS A 625 -25.52 -46.37 -6.44
N GLY A 626 -24.69 -47.05 -7.25
CA GLY A 626 -24.24 -46.59 -8.57
C GLY A 626 -23.00 -45.68 -8.51
N ALA A 627 -22.24 -45.75 -7.42
CA ALA A 627 -21.06 -44.94 -7.15
C ALA A 627 -19.73 -45.69 -7.33
N SER A 628 -19.71 -46.78 -8.10
CA SER A 628 -18.47 -47.51 -8.38
C SER A 628 -17.58 -46.66 -9.29
N THR A 629 -16.40 -46.27 -8.79
CA THR A 629 -15.51 -45.33 -9.49
C THR A 629 -14.29 -46.00 -10.10
N GLY A 630 -13.89 -47.17 -9.60
CA GLY A 630 -12.65 -47.85 -10.01
C GLY A 630 -11.37 -47.14 -9.55
N VAL A 631 -11.49 -46.10 -8.70
CA VAL A 631 -10.36 -45.26 -8.30
C VAL A 631 -9.88 -45.65 -6.90
N TRP A 632 -8.60 -45.96 -6.77
CA TRP A 632 -7.92 -46.11 -5.49
C TRP A 632 -6.59 -45.38 -5.55
N ARG A 633 -6.40 -44.38 -4.68
CA ARG A 633 -5.20 -43.51 -4.72
C ARG A 633 -4.01 -44.11 -4.02
N GLU A 634 -4.21 -45.11 -3.15
CA GLU A 634 -3.17 -45.82 -2.40
C GLU A 634 -2.31 -44.92 -1.49
N LYS A 635 -2.79 -43.70 -1.20
CA LYS A 635 -2.13 -42.71 -0.34
C LYS A 635 -3.12 -41.62 0.09
N THR A 636 -2.70 -40.85 1.07
CA THR A 636 -3.39 -39.61 1.47
C THR A 636 -3.38 -38.56 0.34
N VAL A 637 -4.35 -37.67 0.37
CA VAL A 637 -4.40 -36.44 -0.43
C VAL A 637 -4.22 -35.21 0.48
N PRO A 638 -3.81 -34.04 -0.07
CA PRO A 638 -3.74 -32.81 0.70
C PRO A 638 -5.07 -32.49 1.39
N VAL A 639 -5.00 -32.00 2.63
CA VAL A 639 -6.18 -31.61 3.39
C VAL A 639 -6.84 -30.41 2.70
N GLY A 640 -8.16 -30.44 2.57
CA GLY A 640 -8.95 -29.43 1.88
C GLY A 640 -8.95 -29.54 0.35
N SER A 641 -8.40 -30.62 -0.22
CA SER A 641 -8.37 -30.83 -1.68
C SER A 641 -9.65 -31.41 -2.24
N LEU A 642 -10.49 -32.05 -1.40
CA LEU A 642 -11.80 -32.56 -1.77
C LEU A 642 -12.91 -31.66 -1.21
N PRO A 643 -14.14 -31.75 -1.76
CA PRO A 643 -15.28 -30.95 -1.31
C PRO A 643 -15.52 -31.07 0.19
N ALA A 644 -15.84 -29.94 0.83
CA ALA A 644 -16.28 -29.93 2.22
C ALA A 644 -17.71 -30.45 2.36
N ASN A 645 -18.04 -30.96 3.55
CA ASN A 645 -19.41 -31.23 3.94
C ASN A 645 -20.22 -29.92 4.14
N PRO A 646 -21.54 -29.97 4.37
CA PRO A 646 -22.38 -28.77 4.51
C PRO A 646 -21.96 -27.78 5.59
N TRP A 647 -21.13 -28.18 6.56
CA TRP A 647 -20.61 -27.31 7.61
C TRP A 647 -19.16 -26.86 7.38
N GLY A 648 -18.59 -27.12 6.19
CA GLY A 648 -17.27 -26.62 5.81
C GLY A 648 -16.09 -27.46 6.33
N LEU A 649 -16.34 -28.71 6.73
CA LEU A 649 -15.29 -29.67 7.10
C LEU A 649 -14.90 -30.52 5.89
N HIS A 650 -13.61 -30.64 5.65
CA HIS A 650 -13.02 -31.42 4.57
C HIS A 650 -12.56 -32.79 5.06
N GLU A 651 -12.62 -33.75 4.14
CA GLU A 651 -12.19 -35.15 4.31
C GLU A 651 -12.63 -35.76 5.66
N VAL A 652 -13.87 -35.46 6.10
CA VAL A 652 -14.51 -36.16 7.24
C VAL A 652 -14.94 -37.58 6.86
N HIS A 653 -15.03 -37.85 5.56
CA HIS A 653 -15.25 -39.18 4.98
C HIS A 653 -14.01 -39.54 4.17
N GLY A 654 -13.21 -40.49 4.67
CA GLY A 654 -12.02 -40.97 3.98
C GLY A 654 -10.77 -40.13 4.27
N ASN A 655 -9.76 -40.33 3.41
CA ASN A 655 -8.39 -39.83 3.51
C ASN A 655 -7.62 -40.47 4.66
N VAL A 656 -7.97 -40.17 5.91
CA VAL A 656 -7.41 -40.80 7.10
C VAL A 656 -8.49 -41.04 8.12
N ASP A 657 -8.38 -42.17 8.79
CA ASP A 657 -9.05 -42.39 10.07
C ASP A 657 -8.52 -41.40 11.11
N GLU A 658 -9.34 -41.04 12.09
CA GLU A 658 -9.02 -39.98 13.04
C GLU A 658 -9.22 -40.39 14.49
N TRP A 659 -8.19 -40.17 15.29
CA TRP A 659 -8.24 -40.35 16.73
C TRP A 659 -9.25 -39.41 17.40
N THR A 660 -10.09 -39.97 18.28
CA THR A 660 -10.98 -39.22 19.17
C THR A 660 -10.55 -39.36 20.64
N ALA A 661 -11.15 -38.57 21.54
CA ALA A 661 -10.84 -38.61 22.97
C ALA A 661 -11.34 -39.88 23.67
N ASP A 662 -12.39 -40.51 23.14
CA ASP A 662 -13.19 -41.54 23.80
C ASP A 662 -12.44 -42.85 23.98
N CYS A 663 -12.71 -43.52 25.10
CA CYS A 663 -12.33 -44.91 25.31
C CYS A 663 -13.33 -45.82 24.59
N TRP A 664 -12.88 -46.98 24.13
CA TRP A 664 -13.73 -47.89 23.38
C TRP A 664 -14.87 -48.47 24.23
N HIS A 665 -16.05 -48.57 23.60
CA HIS A 665 -17.22 -49.29 24.10
C HIS A 665 -17.84 -50.10 22.96
N GLY A 666 -18.29 -51.32 23.27
CA GLY A 666 -18.85 -52.23 22.26
C GLY A 666 -20.27 -51.89 21.78
N ASN A 667 -20.91 -50.83 22.30
CA ASN A 667 -22.21 -50.29 21.89
C ASN A 667 -22.45 -48.94 22.57
N TYR A 668 -23.55 -48.26 22.23
CA TYR A 668 -23.96 -46.97 22.81
C TYR A 668 -24.94 -47.07 23.99
N ARG A 669 -25.11 -48.23 24.64
CA ARG A 669 -25.94 -48.31 25.85
C ARG A 669 -25.25 -47.53 26.97
N ASP A 670 -25.96 -46.59 27.56
CA ASP A 670 -25.45 -45.66 28.58
C ASP A 670 -24.42 -44.63 28.05
N ALA A 671 -24.37 -44.41 26.73
CA ALA A 671 -23.52 -43.37 26.15
C ALA A 671 -23.89 -41.96 26.65
N PRO A 672 -22.91 -41.05 26.82
CA PRO A 672 -23.19 -39.65 27.15
C PRO A 672 -24.11 -38.99 26.12
N THR A 673 -25.02 -38.12 26.60
CA THR A 673 -26.03 -37.44 25.76
C THR A 673 -25.78 -35.94 25.63
N ASP A 674 -24.67 -35.43 26.16
CA ASP A 674 -24.31 -34.01 26.21
C ASP A 674 -23.09 -33.65 25.34
N GLY A 675 -22.61 -34.60 24.53
CA GLY A 675 -21.44 -34.43 23.68
C GLY A 675 -20.11 -34.66 24.37
N SER A 676 -20.09 -34.95 25.67
CA SER A 676 -18.84 -35.27 26.39
C SER A 676 -18.22 -36.58 25.93
N ALA A 677 -16.89 -36.68 26.04
CA ALA A 677 -16.17 -37.91 25.72
C ALA A 677 -16.46 -39.03 26.72
N TRP A 678 -16.65 -40.24 26.20
CA TRP A 678 -16.91 -41.43 26.99
C TRP A 678 -15.62 -42.06 27.50
N ASP A 679 -15.29 -41.79 28.75
CA ASP A 679 -14.00 -42.14 29.35
C ASP A 679 -14.02 -43.39 30.27
N LYS A 680 -12.89 -43.65 30.94
CA LYS A 680 -12.73 -44.74 31.90
C LYS A 680 -13.70 -44.65 33.08
N GLY A 681 -14.03 -43.44 33.53
CA GLY A 681 -14.94 -43.19 34.65
C GLY A 681 -16.34 -43.75 34.39
N ASN A 682 -16.71 -43.87 33.12
CA ASN A 682 -18.00 -44.39 32.66
C ASN A 682 -17.90 -45.80 32.06
N ARG A 683 -16.91 -46.60 32.50
CA ARG A 683 -16.66 -48.03 32.15
C ARG A 683 -16.05 -48.29 30.75
N GLY A 684 -15.39 -47.29 30.16
CA GLY A 684 -14.68 -47.47 28.89
C GLY A 684 -13.39 -48.25 28.98
N ASP A 685 -13.11 -49.04 27.95
CA ASP A 685 -11.83 -49.73 27.78
C ASP A 685 -10.82 -48.80 27.08
N CYS A 686 -10.03 -48.08 27.87
CA CYS A 686 -9.05 -47.14 27.34
C CYS A 686 -7.76 -47.79 26.84
N SER A 687 -7.64 -49.12 26.88
CA SER A 687 -6.62 -49.83 26.08
C SER A 687 -6.92 -49.74 24.59
N TRP A 688 -8.11 -49.27 24.23
CA TRP A 688 -8.53 -48.91 22.89
C TRP A 688 -9.16 -47.51 22.89
N ARG A 689 -8.86 -46.72 21.87
CA ARG A 689 -9.46 -45.41 21.63
C ARG A 689 -10.36 -45.49 20.42
N VAL A 690 -11.44 -44.71 20.41
CA VAL A 690 -12.32 -44.67 19.25
C VAL A 690 -11.63 -43.94 18.09
N VAL A 691 -11.74 -44.52 16.91
CA VAL A 691 -11.27 -44.00 15.63
C VAL A 691 -12.46 -43.89 14.66
N ARG A 692 -12.48 -42.81 13.86
CA ARG A 692 -13.60 -42.43 13.01
C ARG A 692 -13.13 -41.95 11.63
N GLY A 693 -14.00 -42.04 10.61
CA GLY A 693 -13.82 -41.39 9.31
C GLY A 693 -13.55 -42.32 8.14
N GLY A 694 -12.83 -43.41 8.37
CA GLY A 694 -12.29 -44.25 7.29
C GLY A 694 -11.13 -43.56 6.58
N GLY A 695 -10.22 -44.35 6.02
CA GLY A 695 -9.01 -43.88 5.34
C GLY A 695 -8.96 -44.22 3.85
N TRP A 696 -7.87 -43.80 3.21
CA TRP A 696 -7.56 -44.08 1.80
C TRP A 696 -7.49 -45.57 1.42
N VAL A 697 -7.43 -46.46 2.42
CA VAL A 697 -7.34 -47.92 2.28
C VAL A 697 -8.69 -48.62 2.48
N ASP A 698 -9.69 -47.93 3.00
CA ASP A 698 -10.98 -48.52 3.34
C ASP A 698 -11.95 -48.53 2.17
N GLU A 699 -12.88 -49.48 2.21
CA GLU A 699 -14.04 -49.52 1.33
C GLU A 699 -15.08 -48.46 1.73
N PRO A 700 -16.01 -48.07 0.84
CA PRO A 700 -16.95 -46.98 1.13
C PRO A 700 -17.85 -47.24 2.36
N GLY A 701 -18.10 -48.50 2.73
CA GLY A 701 -18.81 -48.83 3.97
C GLY A 701 -18.10 -48.39 5.26
N GLY A 702 -16.77 -48.25 5.24
CA GLY A 702 -15.95 -47.74 6.34
C GLY A 702 -15.96 -46.20 6.44
N LEU A 703 -16.49 -45.51 5.43
CA LEU A 703 -16.56 -44.04 5.39
C LEU A 703 -17.86 -43.49 5.97
N ARG A 704 -18.82 -44.34 6.35
CA ARG A 704 -20.11 -43.90 6.88
C ARG A 704 -19.93 -43.05 8.13
N SER A 705 -20.76 -42.04 8.30
CA SER A 705 -20.76 -41.16 9.47
C SER A 705 -20.81 -41.93 10.79
N ALA A 706 -21.55 -43.05 10.85
CA ALA A 706 -21.71 -43.87 12.06
C ALA A 706 -20.61 -44.91 12.27
N PHE A 707 -19.78 -45.19 11.27
CA PHE A 707 -18.76 -46.23 11.36
C PHE A 707 -17.71 -45.89 12.43
N ARG A 708 -17.34 -46.89 13.23
CA ARG A 708 -16.42 -46.75 14.38
C ARG A 708 -15.53 -47.96 14.51
N LEU A 709 -14.27 -47.70 14.84
CA LEU A 709 -13.27 -48.71 15.15
C LEU A 709 -12.58 -48.40 16.49
N GLY A 710 -12.06 -49.46 17.12
CA GLY A 710 -11.15 -49.35 18.25
C GLY A 710 -9.72 -49.40 17.74
N GLY A 711 -8.92 -48.37 18.04
CA GLY A 711 -7.48 -48.34 17.77
C GLY A 711 -6.66 -48.44 19.05
N ASN A 712 -5.57 -49.20 19.04
CA ASN A 712 -4.66 -49.25 20.18
C ASN A 712 -3.86 -47.93 20.26
N PRO A 713 -3.91 -47.19 21.38
CA PRO A 713 -3.30 -45.87 21.49
C PRO A 713 -1.76 -45.88 21.42
N ASP A 714 -1.11 -47.04 21.52
CA ASP A 714 0.35 -47.20 21.41
C ASP A 714 0.82 -47.57 20.00
N PHE A 715 -0.11 -47.78 19.05
CA PHE A 715 0.20 -48.19 17.69
C PHE A 715 -0.04 -47.03 16.71
N ALA A 716 0.93 -46.84 15.82
CA ALA A 716 0.87 -45.88 14.73
C ALA A 716 0.54 -46.60 13.43
N PHE A 717 -0.28 -45.97 12.58
CA PHE A 717 -0.69 -46.48 11.27
C PHE A 717 -0.49 -45.40 10.21
N SER A 718 -0.17 -45.80 8.98
CA SER A 718 -0.06 -44.86 7.85
C SER A 718 -1.42 -44.39 7.29
N SER A 719 -2.53 -44.84 7.88
CA SER A 719 -3.89 -44.40 7.55
C SER A 719 -4.62 -43.69 8.69
N ILE A 720 -4.00 -43.54 9.88
CA ILE A 720 -4.63 -42.89 11.03
C ILE A 720 -3.90 -41.59 11.35
N GLY A 721 -4.64 -40.49 11.35
CA GLY A 721 -4.25 -39.16 11.80
C GLY A 721 -5.19 -38.66 12.90
N PHE A 722 -5.41 -37.35 12.96
CA PHE A 722 -6.35 -36.74 13.91
C PHE A 722 -6.76 -35.33 13.47
N ARG A 723 -7.91 -34.87 13.96
CA ARG A 723 -8.30 -33.46 13.93
C ARG A 723 -8.52 -32.92 15.33
N LEU A 724 -8.56 -31.60 15.44
CA LEU A 724 -8.69 -30.90 16.72
C LEU A 724 -10.14 -30.53 17.00
N ALA A 725 -10.46 -30.42 18.28
CA ALA A 725 -11.60 -29.68 18.80
C ALA A 725 -11.11 -28.55 19.73
N ARG A 726 -11.89 -27.47 19.84
CA ARG A 726 -11.63 -26.36 20.77
C ARG A 726 -12.95 -25.90 21.40
N GLY A 727 -12.97 -25.73 22.72
CA GLY A 727 -14.08 -25.08 23.42
C GLY A 727 -14.09 -23.56 23.17
N LEU A 728 -15.28 -22.96 23.03
CA LEU A 728 -15.49 -21.53 22.74
C LEU A 728 -15.86 -20.71 23.96
#